data_AF-A0A5C5FPY3-F1
#
_entry.id   AF-A0A5C5FPY3-F1
#
_cell.length_a   1.000
_cell.length_b   1.000
_cell.length_c   1.000
_cell.angle_alpha   90.00
_cell.angle_beta   90.00
_cell.angle_gamma   90.00
#
_symmetry.space_group_name_H-M   'P 1'
#
loop_
_entity.id
_entity.type
_entity.pdbx_description
1 polymer ?
#
loop_
_entity_poly.entity_id
_entity_poly.type
_entity_poly.pdbx_seq_one_letter_code
_entity_poly.pdbx_strand_id
1 'polypeptide(L)'
;MLVRIRSRDGNFRFTLDPADDISALVQQIIATSDQIDPDTLALSNQPRGGENLVSAITGDLQSLGINHGDLLFASYTPKSAPSALSSAPAAGAATPSAPPPVTAATLSGKAVPLDVASAAGPSASASTSTSNASNDKRTGAHRPWEEVKEDAVDVYWEQRDGKIPRPKGQHGCRCGPKSMCDNCTPLEPFDAEYHASHNIKHLSYHAHLKKLHASIPTSAQASTYIPPLSEESYRVSVPCSSGSHPSWPAGICTKCQPSAVTLSRQTYRMTDHVEFASPALIDGLLSFWRQTGTQRFGYLLGTYQPYEEVPMGVKAVVEAIHEPPQEPHADGITVGFPWDEEAKVRALASACGLDVVGVIFTDLTQDTSSDEAKKAGKVVAKRHANAFFLSSLEVLFSASLQRKYPTPSRFSTTGRFSSRFVTCVLSGDIEGQIAVEAYQVSDQATSMLDADMVEPSVDPGIVRVKEEGPTRYIPDVFFRYKNEYGLEVKQSAKPCFPVEYLLVNVTHGFPKTPAPRFVSPKPFVTENRAGLEDQTLARACGALVALLGGDDGASGELLRGAVGPAAGDEELDVLAGDKGARAVAQWLSDWHLLRFLTDCGMFDESDLRTMARIATLGSVASSTSTSITQSRELARALAQLFNSPNWQTFLVVAQEQAPQPPARDYPGAAGSQQQQPTQTLDGFDIPPDVDVPPSAADAGGDAGAGAAAGAGGAGGGGGADAGGVKVCPHCTFENGPGAGQDCEVCGLPLAG
;
A
#
# COMPACT_ATOMS: atom_id res chain seq x y z
N MET A 1 37.36 63.96 -26.37
CA MET A 1 36.31 63.78 -25.34
C MET A 1 36.29 62.34 -24.82
N LEU A 2 35.77 62.13 -23.61
CA LEU A 2 35.69 60.81 -22.97
C LEU A 2 34.24 60.32 -22.96
N VAL A 3 33.95 59.16 -23.57
CA VAL A 3 32.62 58.54 -23.57
C VAL A 3 32.68 57.25 -22.75
N ARG A 4 31.68 57.02 -21.89
CA ARG A 4 31.60 55.83 -21.03
C ARG A 4 30.54 54.88 -21.57
N ILE A 5 30.87 53.61 -21.71
CA ILE A 5 29.96 52.57 -22.20
C ILE A 5 29.75 51.53 -21.11
N ARG A 6 28.49 51.26 -20.76
CA ARG A 6 28.11 50.14 -19.89
C ARG A 6 27.47 49.05 -20.73
N SER A 7 28.07 47.88 -20.72
CA SER A 7 27.57 46.68 -21.37
C SER A 7 27.53 45.50 -20.39
N ARG A 8 27.07 44.34 -20.86
CA ARG A 8 27.13 43.08 -20.10
C ARG A 8 28.55 42.72 -19.68
N ASP A 9 29.54 43.02 -20.52
CA ASP A 9 30.96 42.70 -20.29
C ASP A 9 31.67 43.71 -19.36
N GLY A 10 30.96 44.77 -18.92
CA GLY A 10 31.46 45.74 -17.96
C GLY A 10 31.34 47.20 -18.41
N ASN A 11 32.04 48.07 -17.69
CA ASN A 11 32.08 49.51 -17.94
C ASN A 11 33.39 49.91 -18.62
N PHE A 12 33.31 50.45 -19.83
CA PHE A 12 34.45 50.86 -20.66
C PHE A 12 34.49 52.38 -20.82
N ARG A 13 35.68 52.92 -21.07
CA ARG A 13 35.90 54.36 -21.27
C ARG A 13 36.71 54.56 -22.54
N PHE A 14 36.16 55.32 -23.48
CA PHE A 14 36.73 55.55 -24.80
C PHE A 14 37.10 57.03 -24.95
N THR A 15 38.27 57.29 -25.50
CA THR A 15 38.72 58.65 -25.82
C THR A 15 38.60 58.86 -27.32
N LEU A 16 37.73 59.79 -27.73
CA LEU A 16 37.37 60.08 -29.13
C LEU A 16 37.39 61.59 -29.39
N ASP A 17 37.55 62.04 -30.62
CA ASP A 17 37.37 63.47 -30.97
C ASP A 17 35.87 63.80 -31.11
N PRO A 18 35.37 64.96 -30.62
CA PRO A 18 33.99 65.37 -30.86
C PRO A 18 33.54 65.38 -32.33
N ALA A 19 34.47 65.58 -33.26
CA ALA A 19 34.20 65.56 -34.71
C ALA A 19 34.26 64.16 -35.34
N ASP A 20 34.58 63.11 -34.56
CA ASP A 20 34.60 61.73 -35.05
C ASP A 20 33.16 61.25 -35.34
N ASP A 21 33.03 60.43 -36.39
CA ASP A 21 31.79 59.74 -36.72
C ASP A 21 31.48 58.63 -35.69
N ILE A 22 30.19 58.36 -35.44
CA ILE A 22 29.78 57.32 -34.48
C ILE A 22 30.35 55.93 -34.80
N SER A 23 30.70 55.64 -36.06
CA SER A 23 31.38 54.40 -36.44
C SER A 23 32.71 54.19 -35.71
N ALA A 24 33.44 55.26 -35.35
CA ALA A 24 34.68 55.15 -34.58
C ALA A 24 34.41 54.67 -33.14
N LEU A 25 33.32 55.12 -32.51
CA LEU A 25 32.88 54.65 -31.19
C LEU A 25 32.46 53.17 -31.25
N VAL A 26 31.72 52.79 -32.29
CA VAL A 26 31.22 51.42 -32.51
C VAL A 26 32.37 50.42 -32.68
N GLN A 27 33.39 50.78 -33.47
CA GLN A 27 34.58 49.96 -33.65
C GLN A 27 35.32 49.72 -32.34
N GLN A 28 35.45 50.75 -31.49
CA GLN A 28 36.09 50.59 -30.17
C GLN A 28 35.27 49.71 -29.22
N ILE A 29 33.93 49.76 -29.30
CA ILE A 29 33.05 48.87 -28.53
C ILE A 29 33.21 47.42 -28.97
N ILE A 30 33.19 47.14 -30.28
CA ILE A 30 33.35 45.77 -30.82
C ILE A 30 34.75 45.23 -30.49
N ALA A 31 35.78 46.06 -30.57
CA ALA A 31 37.16 45.68 -30.24
C ALA A 31 37.35 45.31 -28.75
N THR A 32 36.37 45.59 -27.89
CA THR A 32 36.45 45.26 -26.47
C THR A 32 36.17 43.79 -26.17
N SER A 33 35.39 43.10 -27.03
CA SER A 33 35.02 41.69 -26.81
C SER A 33 34.66 40.99 -28.12
N ASP A 34 35.32 39.87 -28.40
CA ASP A 34 35.06 39.03 -29.59
C ASP A 34 33.69 38.32 -29.55
N GLN A 35 32.99 38.39 -28.41
CA GLN A 35 31.66 37.83 -28.25
C GLN A 35 30.56 38.74 -28.78
N ILE A 36 30.85 40.00 -29.13
CA ILE A 36 29.83 40.95 -29.61
C ILE A 36 29.44 40.60 -31.04
N ASP A 37 28.17 40.31 -31.28
CA ASP A 37 27.61 40.25 -32.64
C ASP A 37 27.35 41.69 -33.14
N PRO A 38 28.07 42.18 -34.17
CA PRO A 38 27.96 43.57 -34.62
C PRO A 38 26.57 43.92 -35.17
N ASP A 39 25.83 42.94 -35.68
CA ASP A 39 24.52 43.16 -36.33
C ASP A 39 23.39 43.38 -35.31
N THR A 40 23.60 43.02 -34.04
CA THR A 40 22.62 43.18 -32.96
C THR A 40 23.01 44.26 -31.96
N LEU A 41 24.12 44.97 -32.19
CA LEU A 41 24.59 46.03 -31.32
C LEU A 41 23.65 47.26 -31.36
N ALA A 42 23.10 47.62 -30.20
CA ALA A 42 22.29 48.80 -30.00
C ALA A 42 22.81 49.68 -28.86
N LEU A 43 22.63 51.00 -28.99
CA LEU A 43 23.05 52.00 -28.01
C LEU A 43 21.85 52.75 -27.45
N SER A 44 21.83 52.97 -26.14
CA SER A 44 20.84 53.80 -25.45
C SER A 44 21.50 54.78 -24.49
N ASN A 45 20.86 55.94 -24.29
CA ASN A 45 21.22 56.91 -23.25
C ASN A 45 20.52 56.63 -21.91
N GLN A 46 19.67 55.59 -21.84
CA GLN A 46 18.95 55.17 -20.63
C GLN A 46 19.23 53.70 -20.31
N PRO A 47 19.18 53.31 -19.03
CA PRO A 47 19.46 51.93 -18.60
C PRO A 47 18.42 50.90 -19.06
N ARG A 48 17.20 51.33 -19.42
CA ARG A 48 16.13 50.48 -19.97
C ARG A 48 15.28 51.30 -20.95
N GLY A 49 15.12 50.79 -22.17
CA GLY A 49 14.34 51.44 -23.23
C GLY A 49 15.12 52.51 -24.00
N GLY A 50 14.69 52.79 -25.24
CA GLY A 50 15.35 53.75 -26.14
C GLY A 50 16.59 53.22 -26.86
N GLU A 51 16.75 51.90 -26.96
CA GLU A 51 17.85 51.25 -27.68
C GLU A 51 17.69 51.47 -29.19
N ASN A 52 18.64 52.18 -29.79
CA ASN A 52 18.72 52.35 -31.23
C ASN A 52 19.81 51.44 -31.78
N LEU A 53 19.46 50.61 -32.76
CA LEU A 53 20.44 49.79 -33.46
C LEU A 53 21.50 50.69 -34.06
N VAL A 54 22.77 50.31 -33.89
CA VAL A 54 23.90 51.09 -34.39
C VAL A 54 23.83 51.31 -35.90
N SER A 55 23.31 50.34 -36.64
CA SER A 55 23.10 50.44 -38.10
C SER A 55 22.10 51.54 -38.51
N ALA A 56 21.26 52.03 -37.59
CA ALA A 56 20.29 53.08 -37.83
C ALA A 56 20.77 54.48 -37.40
N ILE A 57 21.99 54.60 -36.83
CA ILE A 57 22.53 55.87 -36.33
C ILE A 57 23.64 56.35 -37.27
N THR A 58 23.52 57.58 -37.77
CA THR A 58 24.52 58.21 -38.65
C THR A 58 24.76 59.65 -38.21
N GLY A 59 26.02 60.08 -38.13
CA GLY A 59 26.40 61.43 -37.73
C GLY A 59 27.67 61.47 -36.88
N ASP A 60 28.25 62.65 -36.75
CA ASP A 60 29.33 62.89 -35.80
C ASP A 60 28.81 62.89 -34.36
N LEU A 61 29.70 62.59 -33.41
CA LEU A 61 29.31 62.43 -32.01
C LEU A 61 28.72 63.73 -31.42
N GLN A 62 29.15 64.89 -31.94
CA GLN A 62 28.61 66.20 -31.55
C GLN A 62 27.16 66.42 -32.03
N SER A 63 26.80 66.10 -33.28
CA SER A 63 25.42 66.24 -33.76
C SER A 63 24.46 65.23 -33.14
N LEU A 64 24.98 64.07 -32.72
CA LEU A 64 24.24 63.06 -31.97
C LEU A 64 24.06 63.41 -30.49
N GLY A 65 24.57 64.55 -30.04
CA GLY A 65 24.41 65.07 -28.69
C GLY A 65 25.22 64.31 -27.63
N ILE A 66 26.26 63.58 -28.02
CA ILE A 66 27.14 62.84 -27.11
C ILE A 66 28.23 63.80 -26.61
N ASN A 67 28.16 64.15 -25.33
CA ASN A 67 29.07 65.10 -24.71
C ASN A 67 30.18 64.39 -23.91
N HIS A 68 31.22 65.16 -23.55
CA HIS A 68 32.29 64.66 -22.69
C HIS A 68 31.73 64.18 -21.33
N GLY A 69 31.92 62.90 -21.02
CA GLY A 69 31.53 62.28 -19.77
C GLY A 69 30.21 61.49 -19.83
N ASP A 70 29.50 61.49 -20.96
CA ASP A 70 28.23 60.78 -21.10
C ASP A 70 28.39 59.27 -20.94
N LEU A 71 27.37 58.65 -20.33
CA LEU A 71 27.27 57.20 -20.13
C LEU A 71 26.20 56.64 -21.05
N LEU A 72 26.61 55.81 -22.00
CA LEU A 72 25.73 55.09 -22.91
C LEU A 72 25.69 53.60 -22.52
N PHE A 73 24.55 52.96 -22.75
CA PHE A 73 24.30 51.56 -22.48
C PHE A 73 24.32 50.79 -23.80
N ALA A 74 25.16 49.75 -23.88
CA ALA A 74 25.26 48.90 -25.06
C ALA A 74 24.60 47.53 -24.81
N SER A 75 23.66 47.16 -25.67
CA SER A 75 23.02 45.84 -25.71
C SER A 75 23.39 45.12 -27.01
N TYR A 76 23.66 43.81 -26.92
CA TYR A 76 23.97 42.94 -28.06
C TYR A 76 23.74 41.47 -27.67
N THR A 77 23.60 40.60 -28.66
CA THR A 77 23.58 39.14 -28.46
C THR A 77 25.00 38.56 -28.63
N PRO A 78 25.40 37.56 -27.83
CA PRO A 78 26.71 36.95 -27.97
C PRO A 78 26.82 36.09 -29.23
N LYS A 79 27.95 36.19 -29.94
CA LYS A 79 28.25 35.40 -31.15
C LYS A 79 28.40 33.93 -30.78
N SER A 80 27.53 33.08 -31.33
CA SER A 80 27.56 31.63 -31.10
C SER A 80 28.69 30.99 -31.90
N ALA A 81 29.57 30.20 -31.26
CA ALA A 81 30.64 29.48 -31.95
C ALA A 81 30.07 28.32 -32.79
N PRO A 82 30.51 28.12 -34.05
CA PRO A 82 30.07 26.99 -34.85
C PRO A 82 30.75 25.70 -34.35
N SER A 83 29.97 24.78 -33.79
CA SER A 83 30.43 23.44 -33.45
C SER A 83 30.57 22.61 -34.74
N ALA A 84 31.79 22.13 -34.99
CA ALA A 84 32.13 21.27 -36.11
C ALA A 84 31.80 19.81 -35.79
N LEU A 85 30.78 19.25 -36.43
CA LEU A 85 30.74 17.91 -37.06
C LEU A 85 29.30 17.61 -37.48
N SER A 86 29.05 17.53 -38.79
CA SER A 86 28.14 16.58 -39.46
C SER A 86 27.86 17.10 -40.88
N SER A 87 28.38 16.37 -41.86
CA SER A 87 28.22 16.64 -43.29
C SER A 87 27.08 15.83 -43.90
N ALA A 88 26.49 16.42 -44.95
CA ALA A 88 25.63 15.87 -46.02
C ALA A 88 24.09 15.99 -45.87
N PRO A 89 23.34 15.99 -46.98
CA PRO A 89 23.40 16.94 -48.09
C PRO A 89 22.02 17.60 -48.38
N ALA A 90 22.05 18.61 -49.25
CA ALA A 90 20.89 19.42 -49.65
C ALA A 90 19.89 18.68 -50.56
N ALA A 91 18.60 18.80 -50.25
CA ALA A 91 17.50 18.80 -51.22
C ALA A 91 16.28 19.50 -50.58
N GLY A 92 15.70 20.47 -51.29
CA GLY A 92 14.81 21.47 -50.73
C GLY A 92 13.34 21.06 -50.58
N ALA A 93 12.63 21.80 -49.71
CA ALA A 93 11.27 22.30 -49.93
C ALA A 93 10.79 23.08 -48.68
N ALA A 94 10.16 24.23 -48.92
CA ALA A 94 9.17 24.94 -48.11
C ALA A 94 9.45 25.17 -46.60
N THR A 95 9.73 26.43 -46.27
CA THR A 95 9.60 27.05 -44.94
C THR A 95 8.20 26.83 -44.34
N PRO A 96 8.08 26.25 -43.13
CA PRO A 96 7.04 26.62 -42.19
C PRO A 96 7.59 27.69 -41.23
N SER A 97 6.86 28.79 -41.10
CA SER A 97 7.07 29.85 -40.11
C SER A 97 7.22 29.28 -38.69
N ALA A 98 8.29 29.67 -37.99
CA ALA A 98 8.48 29.37 -36.58
C ALA A 98 7.35 29.99 -35.73
N PRO A 99 6.74 29.26 -34.78
CA PRO A 99 5.74 29.82 -33.88
C PRO A 99 6.40 30.79 -32.88
N PRO A 100 5.66 31.79 -32.37
CA PRO A 100 6.18 32.73 -31.37
C PRO A 100 6.51 32.00 -30.04
N PRO A 101 7.44 32.53 -29.22
CA PRO A 101 7.74 31.95 -27.92
C PRO A 101 6.50 32.00 -27.03
N VAL A 102 6.06 30.83 -26.55
CA VAL A 102 4.96 30.71 -25.59
C VAL A 102 5.44 31.18 -24.21
N THR A 103 4.83 32.22 -23.68
CA THR A 103 5.03 32.67 -22.30
C THR A 103 3.90 32.10 -21.43
N ALA A 104 4.24 31.53 -20.27
CA ALA A 104 3.24 31.08 -19.30
C ALA A 104 2.63 32.30 -18.58
N ALA A 105 1.30 32.38 -18.54
CA ALA A 105 0.59 33.47 -17.88
C ALA A 105 0.44 33.19 -16.38
N THR A 106 1.26 33.83 -15.53
CA THR A 106 1.04 33.85 -14.07
C THR A 106 0.33 35.15 -13.67
N LEU A 107 -0.61 35.08 -12.72
CA LEU A 107 -1.33 36.27 -12.19
C LEU A 107 -0.40 37.26 -11.47
N SER A 108 0.79 36.80 -11.07
CA SER A 108 1.83 37.58 -10.42
C SER A 108 2.63 38.49 -11.37
N GLY A 109 2.32 38.50 -12.68
CA GLY A 109 2.95 39.38 -13.67
C GLY A 109 4.43 39.06 -13.97
N LYS A 110 4.96 37.96 -13.43
CA LYS A 110 6.30 37.47 -13.78
C LYS A 110 6.18 36.46 -14.92
N ALA A 111 6.63 36.86 -16.11
CA ALA A 111 6.78 35.94 -17.23
C ALA A 111 7.88 34.92 -16.89
N VAL A 112 7.52 33.64 -16.83
CA VAL A 112 8.49 32.55 -16.71
C VAL A 112 8.74 31.98 -18.11
N PRO A 113 9.99 31.97 -18.60
CA PRO A 113 10.33 31.33 -19.87
C PRO A 113 10.00 29.84 -19.84
N LEU A 114 9.35 29.33 -20.89
CA LEU A 114 9.20 27.89 -21.11
C LEU A 114 10.42 27.40 -21.88
N ASP A 115 11.32 26.65 -21.22
CA ASP A 115 12.36 25.90 -21.92
C ASP A 115 11.74 24.65 -22.54
N VAL A 116 11.85 24.52 -23.86
CA VAL A 116 11.43 23.33 -24.60
C VAL A 116 12.49 22.25 -24.44
N ALA A 117 12.55 21.62 -23.27
CA ALA A 117 13.26 20.37 -23.08
C ALA A 117 12.62 19.56 -21.95
N SER A 118 12.18 18.35 -22.30
CA SER A 118 11.61 17.31 -21.43
C SER A 118 10.11 17.42 -21.10
N ALA A 119 9.30 17.09 -22.11
CA ALA A 119 7.96 16.53 -21.90
C ALA A 119 7.87 15.20 -22.68
N ALA A 120 8.46 14.15 -22.11
CA ALA A 120 8.19 12.78 -22.51
C ALA A 120 7.88 11.97 -21.24
N GLY A 121 6.58 11.88 -20.92
CA GLY A 121 6.01 10.97 -19.94
C GLY A 121 4.71 10.39 -20.54
N PRO A 122 4.39 9.11 -20.28
CA PRO A 122 3.50 8.33 -21.12
C PRO A 122 2.06 8.85 -21.07
N SER A 123 1.46 8.95 -22.25
CA SER A 123 0.03 9.15 -22.41
C SER A 123 -0.71 7.91 -21.89
N ALA A 124 -1.30 8.03 -20.70
CA ALA A 124 -2.38 7.14 -20.28
C ALA A 124 -3.70 7.89 -20.47
N SER A 125 -4.47 7.43 -21.44
CA SER A 125 -5.82 7.91 -21.74
C SER A 125 -6.72 7.74 -20.52
N ALA A 126 -7.10 8.85 -19.89
CA ALA A 126 -8.26 8.93 -19.01
C ALA A 126 -9.15 10.07 -19.51
N SER A 127 -10.12 9.70 -20.34
CA SER A 127 -11.15 10.56 -20.90
C SER A 127 -11.94 11.24 -19.77
N THR A 128 -11.62 12.50 -19.50
CA THR A 128 -12.41 13.36 -18.59
C THR A 128 -13.25 14.28 -19.45
N SER A 129 -14.42 13.81 -19.88
CA SER A 129 -15.43 14.65 -20.52
C SER A 129 -16.36 15.24 -19.48
N THR A 130 -15.96 16.36 -18.89
CA THR A 130 -16.88 17.27 -18.15
C THR A 130 -17.46 18.28 -19.13
N SER A 131 -18.50 17.87 -19.87
CA SER A 131 -19.35 18.82 -20.60
C SER A 131 -20.40 19.40 -19.64
N ASN A 132 -20.22 20.66 -19.24
CA ASN A 132 -21.30 21.45 -18.66
C ASN A 132 -22.35 21.74 -19.74
N ALA A 133 -23.59 21.45 -19.40
CA ALA A 133 -24.77 21.50 -20.25
C ALA A 133 -24.97 22.87 -20.90
N SER A 134 -24.81 22.91 -22.22
CA SER A 134 -25.67 23.73 -23.08
C SER A 134 -26.80 22.83 -23.57
N ASN A 135 -28.00 23.37 -23.55
CA ASN A 135 -29.28 22.69 -23.69
C ASN A 135 -29.53 22.20 -25.13
N ASP A 136 -28.80 21.17 -25.56
CA ASP A 136 -29.00 20.55 -26.87
C ASP A 136 -29.21 19.04 -26.76
N LYS A 137 -30.42 18.61 -27.12
CA LYS A 137 -30.82 17.21 -27.25
C LYS A 137 -29.85 16.48 -28.17
N ARG A 138 -29.04 15.55 -27.64
CA ARG A 138 -28.45 14.44 -28.42
C ARG A 138 -27.95 13.29 -27.51
N THR A 139 -28.57 12.13 -27.74
CA THR A 139 -28.05 10.75 -27.58
C THR A 139 -27.55 10.29 -26.20
N GLY A 140 -28.26 9.32 -25.61
CA GLY A 140 -28.02 8.70 -24.31
C GLY A 140 -26.63 8.09 -24.10
N ALA A 141 -25.67 8.92 -23.70
CA ALA A 141 -24.52 8.49 -22.91
C ALA A 141 -24.92 8.57 -21.44
N HIS A 142 -24.84 7.45 -20.71
CA HIS A 142 -25.06 7.43 -19.27
C HIS A 142 -24.09 8.36 -18.57
N ARG A 143 -24.56 9.03 -17.51
CA ARG A 143 -23.71 9.93 -16.73
C ARG A 143 -22.69 9.10 -15.94
N PRO A 144 -21.48 9.61 -15.67
CA PRO A 144 -20.41 8.83 -15.02
C PRO A 144 -20.81 8.15 -13.71
N TRP A 145 -21.77 8.71 -12.98
CA TRP A 145 -22.25 8.20 -11.69
C TRP A 145 -23.43 7.22 -11.77
N GLU A 146 -24.04 7.03 -12.95
CA GLU A 146 -25.19 6.13 -13.13
C GLU A 146 -24.77 4.65 -13.29
N GLU A 147 -23.58 4.40 -13.82
CA GLU A 147 -23.07 3.04 -14.10
C GLU A 147 -22.11 2.50 -13.02
N VAL A 148 -21.86 3.28 -11.96
CA VAL A 148 -20.88 2.94 -10.93
C VAL A 148 -21.40 1.79 -10.07
N LYS A 149 -20.64 0.69 -10.05
CA LYS A 149 -20.83 -0.39 -9.08
C LYS A 149 -20.16 -0.02 -7.76
N GLU A 150 -20.95 0.32 -6.76
CA GLU A 150 -20.48 0.63 -5.41
C GLU A 150 -20.12 -0.64 -4.61
N ASP A 151 -19.38 -0.43 -3.52
CA ASP A 151 -18.99 -1.51 -2.62
C ASP A 151 -20.21 -2.08 -1.88
N ALA A 152 -20.13 -3.34 -1.45
CA ALA A 152 -21.22 -3.99 -0.73
C ALA A 152 -21.61 -3.25 0.57
N VAL A 153 -20.64 -2.60 1.23
CA VAL A 153 -20.88 -1.81 2.44
C VAL A 153 -21.68 -0.53 2.17
N ASP A 154 -21.50 0.09 0.99
CA ASP A 154 -22.26 1.27 0.59
C ASP A 154 -23.72 0.91 0.36
N VAL A 155 -23.95 -0.17 -0.38
CA VAL A 155 -25.30 -0.69 -0.65
C VAL A 155 -25.99 -1.09 0.66
N TYR A 156 -25.25 -1.66 1.61
CA TYR A 156 -25.78 -2.02 2.93
C TYR A 156 -26.29 -0.80 3.71
N TRP A 157 -25.51 0.28 3.73
CA TRP A 157 -25.85 1.50 4.47
C TRP A 157 -26.87 2.37 3.75
N GLU A 158 -26.93 2.34 2.43
CA GLU A 158 -27.95 3.03 1.64
C GLU A 158 -29.36 2.54 1.96
N GLN A 159 -29.52 1.24 2.18
CA GLN A 159 -30.81 0.61 2.52
C GLN A 159 -31.33 0.97 3.92
N ARG A 160 -30.53 1.66 4.76
CA ARG A 160 -30.83 1.93 6.17
C ARG A 160 -30.95 3.43 6.44
N ASP A 161 -31.84 3.81 7.35
CA ASP A 161 -32.00 5.21 7.76
C ASP A 161 -30.88 5.67 8.73
N GLY A 162 -30.28 4.75 9.48
CA GLY A 162 -29.18 5.02 10.41
C GLY A 162 -29.59 5.88 11.61
N LYS A 163 -30.90 6.09 11.83
CA LYS A 163 -31.39 6.97 12.88
C LYS A 163 -31.12 6.36 14.25
N ILE A 164 -30.75 7.21 15.20
CA ILE A 164 -30.34 6.76 16.53
C ILE A 164 -31.56 6.77 17.44
N PRO A 165 -32.02 5.61 17.94
CA PRO A 165 -33.21 5.54 18.76
C PRO A 165 -32.98 6.18 20.13
N ARG A 166 -33.93 7.00 20.60
CA ARG A 166 -33.92 7.57 21.95
C ARG A 166 -34.94 6.88 22.86
N PRO A 167 -34.58 6.55 24.11
CA PRO A 167 -35.52 5.98 25.07
C PRO A 167 -36.62 7.00 25.44
N LYS A 168 -37.88 6.55 25.50
CA LYS A 168 -39.01 7.39 25.95
C LYS A 168 -38.95 7.63 27.45
N GLY A 169 -39.52 8.75 27.89
CA GLY A 169 -39.62 9.12 29.31
C GLY A 169 -38.36 9.74 29.92
N GLN A 170 -37.26 9.80 29.18
CA GLN A 170 -36.07 10.55 29.58
C GLN A 170 -36.17 12.02 29.15
N HIS A 171 -35.36 12.88 29.77
CA HIS A 171 -35.23 14.30 29.44
C HIS A 171 -36.57 15.07 29.34
N GLY A 172 -37.56 14.73 30.17
CA GLY A 172 -38.82 15.48 30.24
C GLY A 172 -39.83 15.18 29.12
N CYS A 173 -39.76 14.06 28.39
CA CYS A 173 -40.90 13.63 27.55
C CYS A 173 -42.15 13.44 28.42
N ARG A 174 -43.27 14.05 27.98
CA ARG A 174 -44.61 13.88 28.56
C ARG A 174 -45.56 13.15 27.61
N CYS A 175 -44.97 12.50 26.61
CA CYS A 175 -45.63 11.88 25.49
C CYS A 175 -46.19 10.50 25.88
N GLY A 176 -47.42 10.18 25.45
CA GLY A 176 -48.02 8.85 25.64
C GLY A 176 -47.30 7.74 24.86
N PRO A 177 -47.59 6.45 25.13
CA PRO A 177 -46.77 5.31 24.68
C PRO A 177 -46.63 5.18 23.16
N LYS A 178 -47.64 5.61 22.38
CA LYS A 178 -47.62 5.59 20.90
C LYS A 178 -47.32 6.96 20.27
N SER A 179 -47.16 8.01 21.05
CA SER A 179 -46.81 9.35 20.57
C SER A 179 -45.31 9.63 20.70
N MET A 180 -44.80 10.59 19.92
CA MET A 180 -43.40 11.04 19.95
C MET A 180 -43.38 12.57 20.08
N CYS A 181 -42.44 13.08 20.89
CA CYS A 181 -42.14 14.50 21.02
C CYS A 181 -40.65 14.73 20.74
N ASP A 182 -40.21 15.99 20.71
CA ASP A 182 -38.84 16.37 20.34
C ASP A 182 -37.74 15.77 21.26
N ASN A 183 -38.10 15.22 22.42
CA ASN A 183 -37.16 14.57 23.34
C ASN A 183 -37.05 13.06 23.13
N CYS A 184 -37.93 12.45 22.33
CA CYS A 184 -37.93 11.02 22.05
C CYS A 184 -38.01 10.65 20.56
N THR A 185 -37.98 11.64 19.66
CA THR A 185 -37.74 11.39 18.24
C THR A 185 -36.33 10.83 18.02
N PRO A 186 -36.12 9.82 17.16
CA PRO A 186 -34.79 9.36 16.82
C PRO A 186 -33.91 10.51 16.32
N LEU A 187 -32.66 10.54 16.75
CA LEU A 187 -31.70 11.53 16.30
C LEU A 187 -31.21 11.18 14.89
N GLU A 188 -30.85 12.22 14.15
CA GLU A 188 -30.20 12.02 12.86
C GLU A 188 -28.77 11.46 13.04
N PRO A 189 -28.25 10.68 12.08
CA PRO A 189 -26.93 10.06 12.20
C PRO A 189 -25.77 11.06 12.26
N PHE A 190 -26.01 12.35 12.00
CA PHE A 190 -25.00 13.42 11.99
C PHE A 190 -25.19 14.42 13.15
N ASP A 191 -25.96 14.05 14.18
CA ASP A 191 -26.20 14.89 15.35
C ASP A 191 -24.92 15.19 16.13
N ALA A 192 -24.63 16.48 16.36
CA ALA A 192 -23.36 16.91 16.94
C ALA A 192 -23.25 16.59 18.45
N GLU A 193 -24.36 16.62 19.19
CA GLU A 193 -24.38 16.33 20.63
C GLU A 193 -24.14 14.85 20.90
N TYR A 194 -24.72 13.97 20.06
CA TYR A 194 -24.48 12.54 20.12
C TYR A 194 -23.00 12.21 19.88
N HIS A 195 -22.38 12.80 18.86
CA HIS A 195 -20.96 12.55 18.56
C HIS A 195 -20.04 13.02 19.68
N ALA A 196 -20.31 14.22 20.23
CA ALA A 196 -19.54 14.76 21.35
C ALA A 196 -19.66 13.88 22.61
N SER A 197 -20.85 13.41 22.95
CA SER A 197 -21.08 12.55 24.13
C SER A 197 -20.48 11.16 24.02
N HIS A 198 -20.29 10.64 22.80
CA HIS A 198 -19.69 9.33 22.53
C HIS A 198 -18.20 9.40 22.14
N ASN A 199 -17.56 10.58 22.27
CA ASN A 199 -16.16 10.82 21.91
C ASN A 199 -15.83 10.52 20.43
N ILE A 200 -16.81 10.68 19.54
CA ILE A 200 -16.65 10.46 18.11
C ILE A 200 -16.18 11.78 17.47
N LYS A 201 -14.93 11.80 17.00
CA LYS A 201 -14.26 13.02 16.50
C LYS A 201 -14.71 13.45 15.09
N HIS A 202 -15.13 12.50 14.26
CA HIS A 202 -15.47 12.72 12.85
C HIS A 202 -16.79 12.01 12.52
N LEU A 203 -17.57 12.59 11.62
CA LEU A 203 -18.72 11.92 11.02
C LEU A 203 -18.25 10.77 10.12
N SER A 204 -19.03 9.69 10.06
CA SER A 204 -18.84 8.68 9.00
C SER A 204 -19.20 9.27 7.63
N TYR A 205 -18.65 8.71 6.56
CA TYR A 205 -18.97 9.10 5.18
C TYR A 205 -20.47 9.12 4.91
N HIS A 206 -21.19 8.07 5.32
CA HIS A 206 -22.64 7.98 5.10
C HIS A 206 -23.44 9.00 5.92
N ALA A 207 -23.05 9.27 7.17
CA ALA A 207 -23.67 10.32 7.97
C ALA A 207 -23.43 11.71 7.34
N HIS A 208 -22.23 11.95 6.80
CA HIS A 208 -21.90 13.17 6.06
C HIS A 208 -22.75 13.31 4.79
N LEU A 209 -22.89 12.24 4.01
CA LEU A 209 -23.74 12.21 2.82
C LEU A 209 -25.20 12.53 3.16
N LYS A 210 -25.74 11.98 4.25
CA LYS A 210 -27.10 12.30 4.72
C LYS A 210 -27.25 13.75 5.16
N LYS A 211 -26.23 14.32 5.81
CA LYS A 211 -26.21 15.74 6.16
C LYS A 211 -26.28 16.63 4.92
N LEU A 212 -25.57 16.27 3.85
CA LEU A 212 -25.63 16.97 2.57
C LEU A 212 -26.99 16.81 1.87
N HIS A 213 -27.57 15.60 1.87
CA HIS A 213 -28.92 15.43 1.32
C HIS A 213 -29.99 16.20 2.11
N ALA A 214 -29.86 16.28 3.43
CA ALA A 214 -30.79 17.02 4.29
C ALA A 214 -30.68 18.55 4.11
N SER A 215 -29.53 19.06 3.65
CA SER A 215 -29.35 20.48 3.36
C SER A 215 -29.89 20.90 1.99
N ILE A 216 -30.19 19.95 1.09
CA ILE A 216 -30.78 20.23 -0.22
C ILE A 216 -32.28 20.52 -0.04
N PRO A 217 -32.77 21.70 -0.45
CA PRO A 217 -34.19 22.04 -0.32
C PRO A 217 -35.05 21.11 -1.19
N THR A 218 -36.21 20.70 -0.67
CA THR A 218 -37.14 19.76 -1.33
C THR A 218 -37.58 20.23 -2.73
N SER A 219 -37.60 21.53 -2.99
CA SER A 219 -37.89 22.12 -4.31
C SER A 219 -36.83 21.80 -5.37
N ALA A 220 -35.57 21.58 -4.99
CA ALA A 220 -34.47 21.23 -5.89
C ALA A 220 -34.43 19.73 -6.24
N GLN A 221 -35.05 18.88 -5.43
CA GLN A 221 -35.08 17.43 -5.65
C GLN A 221 -35.98 17.00 -6.83
N ALA A 222 -36.88 17.89 -7.28
CA ALA A 222 -37.96 17.54 -8.20
C ALA A 222 -37.65 17.69 -9.71
N SER A 223 -36.51 18.27 -10.12
CA SER A 223 -36.30 18.62 -11.55
C SER A 223 -35.04 18.07 -12.23
N THR A 224 -33.99 17.65 -11.53
CA THR A 224 -32.87 16.82 -12.04
C THR A 224 -32.03 16.39 -10.82
N TYR A 225 -31.79 15.09 -10.64
CA TYR A 225 -30.88 14.62 -9.59
C TYR A 225 -29.45 15.09 -9.89
N ILE A 226 -28.89 15.92 -9.01
CA ILE A 226 -27.50 16.35 -9.01
C ILE A 226 -26.84 15.69 -7.79
N PRO A 227 -25.79 14.88 -7.99
CA PRO A 227 -25.09 14.24 -6.89
C PRO A 227 -24.54 15.30 -5.91
N PRO A 228 -24.72 15.13 -4.58
CA PRO A 228 -24.33 16.13 -3.59
C PRO A 228 -22.81 16.22 -3.37
N LEU A 229 -22.05 15.19 -3.76
CA LEU A 229 -20.61 15.15 -3.57
C LEU A 229 -19.89 15.67 -4.81
N SER A 230 -18.85 16.44 -4.56
CA SER A 230 -17.91 16.91 -5.58
C SER A 230 -16.50 16.72 -5.07
N GLU A 231 -15.66 16.04 -5.84
CA GLU A 231 -14.23 15.95 -5.53
C GLU A 231 -13.60 17.35 -5.56
N GLU A 232 -12.80 17.66 -4.54
CA GLU A 232 -12.03 18.89 -4.54
C GLU A 232 -10.96 18.84 -5.63
N SER A 233 -10.75 19.96 -6.32
CA SER A 233 -9.66 20.08 -7.28
C SER A 233 -9.07 21.48 -7.22
N TYR A 234 -7.75 21.54 -7.03
CA TYR A 234 -6.99 22.78 -7.00
C TYR A 234 -6.21 23.01 -8.31
N ARG A 235 -6.53 22.24 -9.36
CA ARG A 235 -5.98 22.44 -10.70
C ARG A 235 -6.74 23.53 -11.45
N VAL A 236 -6.05 24.18 -12.39
CA VAL A 236 -6.70 25.04 -13.37
C VAL A 236 -7.61 24.16 -14.23
N SER A 237 -8.87 24.57 -14.38
CA SER A 237 -9.85 23.82 -15.19
C SER A 237 -9.46 23.86 -16.68
N VAL A 238 -9.24 22.67 -17.28
CA VAL A 238 -8.91 22.50 -18.69
C VAL A 238 -9.86 21.45 -19.30
N PRO A 239 -10.61 21.77 -20.36
CA PRO A 239 -10.71 23.07 -21.03
C PRO A 239 -11.44 24.13 -20.18
N CYS A 240 -11.07 25.40 -20.36
CA CYS A 240 -11.74 26.49 -19.66
C CYS A 240 -13.20 26.65 -20.13
N SER A 241 -14.13 26.74 -19.18
CA SER A 241 -15.56 26.96 -19.43
C SER A 241 -15.88 28.25 -20.21
N SER A 242 -14.98 29.23 -20.23
CA SER A 242 -15.15 30.48 -20.97
C SER A 242 -14.82 30.37 -22.46
N GLY A 243 -13.94 29.45 -22.86
CA GLY A 243 -13.42 29.33 -24.22
C GLY A 243 -12.71 30.58 -24.79
N SER A 244 -12.52 31.64 -23.99
CA SER A 244 -12.10 32.96 -24.47
C SER A 244 -10.59 33.22 -24.38
N HIS A 245 -9.82 32.21 -23.97
CA HIS A 245 -8.37 32.27 -23.88
C HIS A 245 -7.76 30.92 -24.26
N PRO A 246 -6.48 30.88 -24.69
CA PRO A 246 -5.76 29.63 -24.90
C PRO A 246 -5.75 28.78 -23.63
N SER A 247 -5.70 27.45 -23.78
CA SER A 247 -5.60 26.54 -22.65
C SER A 247 -4.38 26.85 -21.77
N TRP A 248 -4.49 26.56 -20.48
CA TRP A 248 -3.36 26.57 -19.56
C TRP A 248 -2.20 25.74 -20.14
N PRO A 249 -0.94 26.21 -20.13
CA PRO A 249 -0.41 27.38 -19.41
C PRO A 249 -0.42 28.73 -20.14
N ALA A 250 -0.89 28.78 -21.39
CA ALA A 250 -0.80 29.97 -22.24
C ALA A 250 -1.84 31.06 -21.91
N GLY A 251 -2.89 30.73 -21.17
CA GLY A 251 -3.90 31.68 -20.72
C GLY A 251 -4.67 31.18 -19.50
N ILE A 252 -5.08 32.12 -18.65
CA ILE A 252 -5.90 31.85 -17.46
C ILE A 252 -6.93 32.97 -17.29
N CYS A 253 -8.12 32.63 -16.80
CA CYS A 253 -9.15 33.59 -16.42
C CYS A 253 -9.72 33.27 -15.04
N THR A 254 -10.51 34.18 -14.49
CA THR A 254 -11.14 34.02 -13.17
C THR A 254 -12.11 32.84 -13.07
N LYS A 255 -12.59 32.30 -14.19
CA LYS A 255 -13.49 31.14 -14.24
C LYS A 255 -12.78 29.79 -14.23
N CYS A 256 -11.54 29.71 -14.73
CA CYS A 256 -10.76 28.47 -14.71
C CYS A 256 -9.70 28.45 -13.61
N GLN A 257 -9.33 29.61 -13.04
CA GLN A 257 -8.42 29.66 -11.91
C GLN A 257 -9.09 29.01 -10.68
N PRO A 258 -8.39 28.15 -9.94
CA PRO A 258 -8.89 27.64 -8.67
C PRO A 258 -8.97 28.77 -7.65
N SER A 259 -9.97 28.69 -6.76
CA SER A 259 -10.15 29.69 -5.69
C SER A 259 -9.07 29.56 -4.63
N ALA A 260 -8.89 30.62 -3.82
CA ALA A 260 -7.99 30.59 -2.67
C ALA A 260 -8.37 29.43 -1.72
N VAL A 261 -7.39 28.61 -1.36
CA VAL A 261 -7.59 27.44 -0.50
C VAL A 261 -7.57 27.87 0.95
N THR A 262 -8.59 27.47 1.70
CA THR A 262 -8.59 27.60 3.17
C THR A 262 -8.58 26.21 3.78
N LEU A 263 -7.45 25.85 4.37
CA LEU A 263 -7.25 24.60 5.09
C LEU A 263 -8.11 24.59 6.35
N SER A 264 -8.90 23.54 6.49
CA SER A 264 -9.76 23.28 7.63
C SER A 264 -9.73 21.79 7.94
N ARG A 265 -9.83 21.45 9.23
CA ARG A 265 -9.87 20.03 9.62
C ARG A 265 -11.11 19.36 9.04
N GLN A 266 -10.92 18.25 8.34
CA GLN A 266 -12.01 17.52 7.71
C GLN A 266 -12.99 16.99 8.78
N THR A 267 -14.29 17.26 8.59
CA THR A 267 -15.33 16.94 9.58
C THR A 267 -15.83 15.50 9.51
N TYR A 268 -15.38 14.74 8.50
CA TYR A 268 -15.82 13.39 8.23
C TYR A 268 -14.63 12.50 7.80
N ARG A 269 -14.81 11.19 7.81
CA ARG A 269 -13.81 10.22 7.36
C ARG A 269 -14.46 9.11 6.53
N MET A 270 -13.68 8.51 5.63
CA MET A 270 -14.16 7.46 4.72
C MET A 270 -14.18 6.09 5.40
N THR A 271 -13.21 5.85 6.28
CA THR A 271 -13.11 4.66 7.12
C THR A 271 -13.04 5.10 8.59
N ASP A 272 -13.90 4.51 9.43
CA ASP A 272 -14.03 4.88 10.84
C ASP A 272 -13.11 4.08 11.76
N HIS A 273 -12.88 2.82 11.41
CA HIS A 273 -12.16 1.87 12.24
C HIS A 273 -11.31 0.89 11.40
N VAL A 274 -10.15 0.49 11.91
CA VAL A 274 -9.31 -0.58 11.36
C VAL A 274 -9.30 -1.75 12.34
N GLU A 275 -9.84 -2.88 11.92
CA GLU A 275 -9.91 -4.09 12.73
C GLU A 275 -8.94 -5.13 12.17
N PHE A 276 -7.93 -5.52 12.97
CA PHE A 276 -7.04 -6.62 12.60
C PHE A 276 -7.67 -7.94 13.02
N ALA A 277 -7.88 -8.87 12.09
CA ALA A 277 -8.57 -10.13 12.38
C ALA A 277 -7.86 -10.99 13.43
N SER A 278 -6.52 -10.89 13.49
CA SER A 278 -5.68 -11.59 14.48
C SER A 278 -4.49 -10.72 14.91
N PRO A 279 -4.11 -10.73 16.20
CA PRO A 279 -2.86 -10.13 16.68
C PRO A 279 -1.60 -10.69 15.99
N ALA A 280 -1.66 -11.94 15.54
CA ALA A 280 -0.54 -12.61 14.86
C ALA A 280 -0.08 -11.87 13.60
N LEU A 281 -0.98 -11.11 12.94
CA LEU A 281 -0.63 -10.28 11.79
C LEU A 281 0.40 -9.21 12.18
N ILE A 282 0.20 -8.56 13.32
CA ILE A 282 1.11 -7.54 13.84
C ILE A 282 2.40 -8.18 14.33
N ASP A 283 2.30 -9.30 15.05
CA ASP A 283 3.48 -10.03 15.55
C ASP A 283 4.40 -10.48 14.41
N GLY A 284 3.87 -10.77 13.22
CA GLY A 284 4.65 -11.08 12.03
C GLY A 284 5.59 -9.95 11.59
N LEU A 285 5.15 -8.68 11.65
CA LEU A 285 6.03 -7.53 11.35
C LEU A 285 7.02 -7.28 12.50
N LEU A 286 6.54 -7.44 13.74
CA LEU A 286 7.37 -7.23 14.93
C LEU A 286 8.48 -8.28 15.04
N SER A 287 8.23 -9.53 14.63
CA SER A 287 9.24 -10.59 14.65
C SER A 287 10.40 -10.27 13.70
N PHE A 288 10.12 -9.68 12.54
CA PHE A 288 11.15 -9.20 11.60
C PHE A 288 11.97 -8.07 12.23
N TRP A 289 11.30 -7.04 12.77
CA TRP A 289 12.00 -5.92 13.42
C TRP A 289 12.83 -6.37 14.62
N ARG A 290 12.33 -7.28 15.46
CA ARG A 290 13.06 -7.83 16.63
C ARG A 290 14.33 -8.59 16.23
N GLN A 291 14.33 -9.24 15.06
CA GLN A 291 15.48 -10.01 14.57
C GLN A 291 16.52 -9.13 13.85
N THR A 292 16.06 -8.09 13.15
CA THR A 292 16.91 -7.29 12.23
C THR A 292 17.27 -5.92 12.75
N GLY A 293 16.44 -5.33 13.63
CA GLY A 293 16.54 -3.94 14.07
C GLY A 293 16.20 -2.91 12.99
N THR A 294 15.65 -3.32 11.85
CA THR A 294 15.28 -2.43 10.72
C THR A 294 13.77 -2.34 10.53
N GLN A 295 13.31 -1.24 9.95
CA GLN A 295 11.88 -0.96 9.75
C GLN A 295 11.28 -1.83 8.64
N ARG A 296 9.96 -2.01 8.65
CA ARG A 296 9.25 -2.84 7.68
C ARG A 296 7.94 -2.20 7.19
N PHE A 297 7.59 -2.49 5.95
CA PHE A 297 6.42 -2.00 5.23
C PHE A 297 5.57 -3.16 4.70
N GLY A 298 4.25 -3.02 4.71
CA GLY A 298 3.31 -3.98 4.12
C GLY A 298 2.01 -3.35 3.64
N TYR A 299 1.38 -3.99 2.65
CA TYR A 299 0.03 -3.70 2.20
C TYR A 299 -0.99 -4.52 3.00
N LEU A 300 -2.04 -3.84 3.47
CA LEU A 300 -3.13 -4.47 4.22
C LEU A 300 -4.15 -5.04 3.23
N LEU A 301 -4.41 -6.35 3.32
CA LEU A 301 -5.41 -7.05 2.52
C LEU A 301 -6.62 -7.36 3.38
N GLY A 302 -7.80 -7.01 2.90
CA GLY A 302 -8.98 -7.02 3.74
C GLY A 302 -10.29 -6.76 3.01
N THR A 303 -11.33 -6.48 3.80
CA THR A 303 -12.64 -6.09 3.30
C THR A 303 -13.21 -4.93 4.11
N TYR A 304 -14.07 -4.12 3.50
CA TYR A 304 -14.83 -3.11 4.22
C TYR A 304 -16.15 -3.68 4.72
N GLN A 305 -16.43 -3.48 6.01
CA GLN A 305 -17.64 -3.98 6.67
C GLN A 305 -18.35 -2.87 7.45
N PRO A 306 -19.65 -3.00 7.72
CA PRO A 306 -20.37 -2.09 8.60
C PRO A 306 -19.77 -2.05 10.01
N TYR A 307 -19.72 -0.87 10.61
CA TYR A 307 -19.27 -0.65 11.98
C TYR A 307 -20.36 0.08 12.77
N GLU A 308 -20.90 -0.60 13.78
CA GLU A 308 -22.10 -0.14 14.49
C GLU A 308 -21.81 0.79 15.67
N GLU A 309 -20.57 0.84 16.18
CA GLU A 309 -20.21 1.72 17.30
C GLU A 309 -20.20 3.21 16.89
N VAL A 310 -20.12 3.47 15.58
CA VAL A 310 -20.26 4.82 15.00
C VAL A 310 -21.51 4.83 14.12
N PRO A 311 -22.35 5.87 14.16
CA PRO A 311 -23.54 5.97 13.30
C PRO A 311 -23.19 5.81 11.82
N MET A 312 -23.71 4.77 11.19
CA MET A 312 -23.43 4.41 9.80
C MET A 312 -21.93 4.26 9.49
N GLY A 313 -21.16 3.74 10.45
CA GLY A 313 -19.71 3.63 10.34
C GLY A 313 -19.25 2.53 9.38
N VAL A 314 -18.02 2.67 8.89
CA VAL A 314 -17.35 1.66 8.06
C VAL A 314 -16.04 1.25 8.71
N LYS A 315 -15.81 -0.06 8.87
CA LYS A 315 -14.52 -0.60 9.31
C LYS A 315 -13.79 -1.32 8.18
N ALA A 316 -12.47 -1.19 8.14
CA ALA A 316 -11.59 -2.01 7.33
C ALA A 316 -11.15 -3.23 8.16
N VAL A 317 -11.56 -4.42 7.77
CA VAL A 317 -11.14 -5.68 8.41
C VAL A 317 -9.94 -6.23 7.66
N VAL A 318 -8.80 -6.27 8.33
CA VAL A 318 -7.52 -6.74 7.78
C VAL A 318 -7.37 -8.23 8.07
N GLU A 319 -7.16 -9.02 7.02
CA GLU A 319 -7.07 -10.49 7.07
C GLU A 319 -5.64 -10.99 6.82
N ALA A 320 -4.86 -10.26 6.02
CA ALA A 320 -3.47 -10.57 5.72
C ALA A 320 -2.66 -9.28 5.48
N ILE A 321 -1.35 -9.38 5.64
CA ILE A 321 -0.40 -8.31 5.34
C ILE A 321 0.57 -8.82 4.30
N HIS A 322 0.64 -8.17 3.15
CA HIS A 322 1.54 -8.52 2.06
C HIS A 322 2.76 -7.60 2.04
N GLU A 323 3.96 -8.15 2.09
CA GLU A 323 5.21 -7.39 2.11
C GLU A 323 5.79 -7.27 0.69
N PRO A 324 5.78 -6.09 0.05
CA PRO A 324 6.39 -5.94 -1.26
C PRO A 324 7.93 -5.96 -1.16
N PRO A 325 8.64 -6.10 -2.30
CA PRO A 325 10.08 -5.90 -2.37
C PRO A 325 10.46 -4.51 -1.84
N GLN A 326 11.35 -4.48 -0.83
CA GLN A 326 11.72 -3.27 -0.11
C GLN A 326 13.14 -3.39 0.45
N GLU A 327 13.79 -2.24 0.62
CA GLU A 327 15.08 -2.09 1.29
C GLU A 327 14.85 -1.47 2.67
N PRO A 328 14.89 -2.27 3.74
CA PRO A 328 14.65 -1.79 5.10
C PRO A 328 15.90 -1.12 5.68
N HIS A 329 15.73 0.05 6.29
CA HIS A 329 16.78 0.75 7.04
C HIS A 329 16.36 0.92 8.51
N ALA A 330 17.27 1.41 9.36
CA ALA A 330 16.97 1.62 10.79
C ALA A 330 16.02 2.82 11.02
N ASP A 331 16.10 3.83 10.15
CA ASP A 331 15.42 5.12 10.23
C ASP A 331 14.45 5.38 9.07
N GLY A 332 14.24 4.40 8.18
CA GLY A 332 13.38 4.54 7.03
C GLY A 332 13.24 3.25 6.22
N ILE A 333 12.47 3.33 5.15
CA ILE A 333 12.21 2.20 4.24
C ILE A 333 12.20 2.74 2.82
N THR A 334 12.93 2.09 1.92
CA THR A 334 12.86 2.37 0.49
C THR A 334 12.03 1.27 -0.17
N VAL A 335 10.91 1.65 -0.80
CA VAL A 335 10.03 0.73 -1.53
C VAL A 335 10.09 1.08 -3.01
N GLY A 336 10.26 0.07 -3.86
CA GLY A 336 10.20 0.26 -5.31
C GLY A 336 8.82 0.74 -5.74
N PHE A 337 8.76 1.87 -6.46
CA PHE A 337 7.52 2.39 -7.02
C PHE A 337 7.70 2.66 -8.53
N PRO A 338 6.80 2.17 -9.40
CA PRO A 338 5.55 1.45 -9.14
C PRO A 338 5.76 0.03 -8.59
N TRP A 339 4.74 -0.50 -7.91
CA TRP A 339 4.74 -1.87 -7.40
C TRP A 339 4.41 -2.84 -8.54
N ASP A 340 5.44 -3.46 -9.12
CA ASP A 340 5.32 -4.30 -10.31
C ASP A 340 4.40 -5.52 -10.11
N GLU A 341 4.36 -6.08 -8.90
CA GLU A 341 3.58 -7.29 -8.58
C GLU A 341 2.12 -7.00 -8.16
N GLU A 342 1.73 -5.73 -8.09
CA GLU A 342 0.42 -5.30 -7.58
C GLU A 342 -0.73 -6.00 -8.31
N ALA A 343 -0.69 -6.07 -9.64
CA ALA A 343 -1.77 -6.64 -10.42
C ALA A 343 -2.01 -8.12 -10.08
N LYS A 344 -0.93 -8.89 -9.87
CA LYS A 344 -1.00 -10.30 -9.48
C LYS A 344 -1.56 -10.45 -8.07
N VAL A 345 -1.07 -9.64 -7.14
CA VAL A 345 -1.52 -9.67 -5.74
C VAL A 345 -2.98 -9.27 -5.61
N ARG A 346 -3.42 -8.24 -6.33
CA ARG A 346 -4.83 -7.84 -6.37
C ARG A 346 -5.72 -8.90 -7.01
N ALA A 347 -5.25 -9.59 -8.06
CA ALA A 347 -6.01 -10.68 -8.66
C ALA A 347 -6.20 -11.86 -7.68
N LEU A 348 -5.12 -12.25 -6.97
CA LEU A 348 -5.20 -13.30 -5.94
C LEU A 348 -6.06 -12.87 -4.74
N ALA A 349 -5.90 -11.63 -4.26
CA ALA A 349 -6.72 -11.06 -3.20
C ALA A 349 -8.20 -11.08 -3.61
N SER A 350 -8.53 -10.66 -4.84
CA SER A 350 -9.88 -10.68 -5.37
C SER A 350 -10.46 -12.10 -5.46
N ALA A 351 -9.65 -13.10 -5.84
CA ALA A 351 -10.05 -14.51 -5.82
C ALA A 351 -10.34 -15.01 -4.39
N CYS A 352 -9.62 -14.50 -3.39
CA CYS A 352 -9.89 -14.70 -1.98
C CYS A 352 -11.01 -13.78 -1.43
N GLY A 353 -11.68 -12.96 -2.26
CA GLY A 353 -12.70 -12.01 -1.83
C GLY A 353 -12.18 -10.91 -0.91
N LEU A 354 -10.93 -10.49 -1.10
CA LEU A 354 -10.22 -9.40 -0.42
C LEU A 354 -9.84 -8.32 -1.44
N ASP A 355 -9.56 -7.11 -0.95
CA ASP A 355 -8.92 -6.03 -1.71
C ASP A 355 -7.81 -5.39 -0.87
N VAL A 356 -7.03 -4.51 -1.49
CA VAL A 356 -6.01 -3.72 -0.79
C VAL A 356 -6.71 -2.57 -0.06
N VAL A 357 -6.80 -2.68 1.27
CA VAL A 357 -7.55 -1.73 2.10
C VAL A 357 -6.67 -0.63 2.70
N GLY A 358 -5.35 -0.82 2.69
CA GLY A 358 -4.42 0.14 3.29
C GLY A 358 -2.96 -0.26 3.24
N VAL A 359 -2.14 0.47 3.99
CA VAL A 359 -0.72 0.17 4.23
C VAL A 359 -0.41 0.19 5.72
N ILE A 360 0.67 -0.47 6.08
CA ILE A 360 1.22 -0.47 7.41
C ILE A 360 2.74 -0.37 7.36
N PHE A 361 3.33 0.43 8.24
CA PHE A 361 4.79 0.49 8.39
C PHE A 361 5.22 0.69 9.83
N THR A 362 6.45 0.30 10.14
CA THR A 362 7.03 0.43 11.48
C THR A 362 7.93 1.67 11.59
N ASP A 363 7.89 2.31 12.75
CA ASP A 363 8.83 3.34 13.19
C ASP A 363 9.23 3.04 14.64
N LEU A 364 9.90 1.90 14.81
CA LEU A 364 10.25 1.37 16.11
C LEU A 364 11.73 1.62 16.40
N THR A 365 12.02 2.12 17.59
CA THR A 365 13.39 2.26 18.08
C THR A 365 13.42 1.78 19.52
N GLN A 366 14.30 0.83 19.80
CA GLN A 366 14.43 0.28 21.14
C GLN A 366 14.84 1.39 22.12
N ASP A 367 14.18 1.43 23.28
CA ASP A 367 14.57 2.34 24.34
C ASP A 367 15.81 1.82 25.06
N THR A 368 16.94 2.51 24.84
CA THR A 368 18.22 2.19 25.48
C THR A 368 18.52 3.05 26.70
N SER A 369 17.57 3.87 27.18
CA SER A 369 17.78 4.81 28.29
C SER A 369 18.08 4.13 29.62
N SER A 370 17.49 2.97 29.89
CA SER A 370 17.73 2.16 31.08
C SER A 370 17.81 0.66 30.76
N ASP A 371 18.50 -0.11 31.59
CA ASP A 371 18.61 -1.56 31.40
C ASP A 371 17.29 -2.30 31.69
N GLU A 372 16.42 -1.72 32.53
CA GLU A 372 15.05 -2.18 32.73
C GLU A 372 14.20 -1.98 31.48
N ALA A 373 14.31 -0.83 30.81
CA ALA A 373 13.61 -0.55 29.56
C ALA A 373 14.01 -1.53 28.45
N LYS A 374 15.31 -1.82 28.34
CA LYS A 374 15.83 -2.83 27.41
C LYS A 374 15.29 -4.23 27.70
N LYS A 375 15.32 -4.67 28.97
CA LYS A 375 14.80 -5.99 29.38
C LYS A 375 13.30 -6.11 29.20
N ALA A 376 12.55 -5.02 29.41
CA ALA A 376 11.11 -4.97 29.19
C ALA A 376 10.72 -4.86 27.70
N GLY A 377 11.69 -4.72 26.78
CA GLY A 377 11.42 -4.56 25.35
C GLY A 377 10.70 -3.26 25.00
N LYS A 378 10.92 -2.20 25.78
CA LYS A 378 10.29 -0.90 25.55
C LYS A 378 10.86 -0.20 24.30
N VAL A 379 10.02 0.62 23.70
CA VAL A 379 10.35 1.44 22.52
C VAL A 379 10.19 2.93 22.80
N VAL A 380 10.92 3.75 22.06
CA VAL A 380 10.90 5.22 22.21
C VAL A 380 9.60 5.80 21.65
N ALA A 381 8.95 6.66 22.44
CA ALA A 381 7.77 7.41 22.05
C ALA A 381 8.12 8.59 21.12
N LYS A 382 8.31 8.32 19.82
CA LYS A 382 8.65 9.36 18.83
C LYS A 382 7.45 10.20 18.39
N ARG A 383 6.26 9.61 18.43
CA ARG A 383 5.03 10.18 17.87
C ARG A 383 4.10 10.58 19.01
N HIS A 384 3.95 11.89 19.21
CA HIS A 384 3.13 12.46 20.28
C HIS A 384 2.80 13.93 19.98
N ALA A 385 1.91 14.53 20.77
CA ALA A 385 1.42 15.90 20.56
C ALA A 385 2.50 16.99 20.45
N ASN A 386 3.66 16.82 21.12
CA ASN A 386 4.78 17.77 21.06
C ASN A 386 5.78 17.51 19.92
N ALA A 387 5.51 16.54 19.05
CA ALA A 387 6.36 16.17 17.92
C ALA A 387 5.50 16.13 16.65
N PHE A 388 5.22 14.94 16.12
CA PHE A 388 4.32 14.74 15.00
C PHE A 388 3.64 13.38 15.13
N PHE A 389 2.50 13.21 14.45
CA PHE A 389 1.80 11.93 14.36
C PHE A 389 2.16 11.19 13.07
N LEU A 390 1.96 11.86 11.92
CA LEU A 390 2.51 11.45 10.63
C LEU A 390 3.43 12.54 10.10
N SER A 391 4.55 12.13 9.52
CA SER A 391 5.48 13.08 8.90
C SER A 391 4.90 13.63 7.60
N SER A 392 5.37 14.80 7.17
CA SER A 392 4.97 15.38 5.89
C SER A 392 5.25 14.45 4.70
N LEU A 393 6.32 13.66 4.74
CA LEU A 393 6.62 12.64 3.74
C LEU A 393 5.58 11.52 3.74
N GLU A 394 5.24 10.98 4.90
CA GLU A 394 4.23 9.91 5.07
C GLU A 394 2.83 10.38 4.65
N VAL A 395 2.49 11.64 4.89
CA VAL A 395 1.21 12.22 4.47
C VAL A 395 1.12 12.33 2.95
N LEU A 396 2.17 12.81 2.29
CA LEU A 396 2.19 12.89 0.82
C LEU A 396 2.23 11.50 0.18
N PHE A 397 2.94 10.56 0.79
CA PHE A 397 2.92 9.15 0.41
C PHE A 397 1.50 8.56 0.53
N SER A 398 0.84 8.74 1.68
CA SER A 398 -0.55 8.30 1.91
C SER A 398 -1.53 8.95 0.93
N ALA A 399 -1.36 10.24 0.63
CA ALA A 399 -2.15 10.95 -0.36
C ALA A 399 -1.99 10.36 -1.77
N SER A 400 -0.78 9.95 -2.14
CA SER A 400 -0.53 9.30 -3.43
C SER A 400 -1.24 7.95 -3.54
N LEU A 401 -1.27 7.17 -2.45
CA LEU A 401 -1.96 5.88 -2.39
C LEU A 401 -3.48 6.04 -2.37
N GLN A 402 -4.02 6.94 -1.56
CA GLN A 402 -5.47 7.22 -1.56
C GLN A 402 -5.98 7.63 -2.96
N ARG A 403 -5.19 8.40 -3.71
CA ARG A 403 -5.54 8.75 -5.10
C ARG A 403 -5.49 7.57 -6.06
N LYS A 404 -4.61 6.61 -5.81
CA LYS A 404 -4.48 5.38 -6.60
C LYS A 404 -5.64 4.42 -6.35
N TYR A 405 -6.21 4.42 -5.14
CA TYR A 405 -7.33 3.59 -4.72
C TYR A 405 -8.59 4.44 -4.42
N PRO A 406 -9.21 5.09 -5.42
CA PRO A 406 -10.40 5.91 -5.20
C PRO A 406 -11.62 5.04 -4.87
N THR A 407 -12.53 5.58 -4.07
CA THR A 407 -13.78 4.90 -3.74
C THR A 407 -14.85 5.16 -4.80
N PRO A 408 -15.46 4.13 -5.41
CA PRO A 408 -16.56 4.30 -6.35
C PRO A 408 -17.79 4.86 -5.63
N SER A 409 -18.43 5.90 -6.17
CA SER A 409 -19.69 6.39 -5.63
C SER A 409 -20.60 7.04 -6.68
N ARG A 410 -21.89 6.65 -6.65
CA ARG A 410 -22.96 7.25 -7.45
C ARG A 410 -23.35 8.65 -6.98
N PHE A 411 -22.95 9.02 -5.77
CA PHE A 411 -23.27 10.29 -5.14
C PHE A 411 -22.29 11.41 -5.50
N SER A 412 -21.29 11.12 -6.35
CA SER A 412 -20.32 12.08 -6.86
C SER A 412 -20.46 12.30 -8.36
N THR A 413 -20.26 13.54 -8.80
CA THR A 413 -20.30 13.91 -10.24
C THR A 413 -19.25 13.21 -11.11
N THR A 414 -18.15 12.71 -10.52
CA THR A 414 -17.11 11.97 -11.23
C THR A 414 -17.30 10.45 -11.18
N GLY A 415 -18.32 9.96 -10.47
CA GLY A 415 -18.53 8.54 -10.20
C GLY A 415 -17.60 7.95 -9.13
N ARG A 416 -16.74 8.78 -8.53
CA ARG A 416 -15.82 8.42 -7.44
C ARG A 416 -15.73 9.56 -6.44
N PHE A 417 -15.39 9.23 -5.20
CA PHE A 417 -15.26 10.22 -4.15
C PHE A 417 -14.27 9.79 -3.09
N SER A 418 -13.21 10.57 -2.91
CA SER A 418 -12.18 10.33 -1.90
C SER A 418 -11.66 8.89 -1.94
N SER A 419 -11.17 8.37 -0.82
CA SER A 419 -10.66 7.01 -0.69
C SER A 419 -10.83 6.46 0.72
N ARG A 420 -11.20 5.18 0.81
CA ARG A 420 -11.24 4.39 2.06
C ARG A 420 -9.88 3.82 2.48
N PHE A 421 -8.86 4.03 1.67
CA PHE A 421 -7.52 3.52 1.94
C PHE A 421 -7.01 4.07 3.28
N VAL A 422 -6.52 3.19 4.14
CA VAL A 422 -6.01 3.55 5.48
C VAL A 422 -4.50 3.45 5.55
N THR A 423 -3.88 4.29 6.37
CA THR A 423 -2.45 4.24 6.69
C THR A 423 -2.29 3.91 8.17
N CYS A 424 -1.65 2.79 8.47
CA CYS A 424 -1.34 2.35 9.82
C CYS A 424 0.16 2.51 10.11
N VAL A 425 0.50 2.93 11.32
CA VAL A 425 1.88 3.07 11.78
C VAL A 425 2.05 2.29 13.08
N LEU A 426 3.08 1.46 13.16
CA LEU A 426 3.51 0.87 14.42
C LEU A 426 4.63 1.71 15.04
N SER A 427 4.37 2.25 16.21
CA SER A 427 5.31 3.09 16.95
C SER A 427 5.17 2.85 18.45
N GLY A 428 6.11 3.39 19.24
CA GLY A 428 5.97 3.47 20.68
C GLY A 428 4.93 4.50 21.10
N ASP A 429 4.05 4.12 22.04
CA ASP A 429 3.17 5.04 22.76
C ASP A 429 3.94 5.79 23.86
N ILE A 430 3.25 6.68 24.58
CA ILE A 430 3.83 7.46 25.68
C ILE A 430 4.33 6.61 26.87
N GLU A 431 3.90 5.36 26.99
CA GLU A 431 4.32 4.41 28.03
C GLU A 431 5.51 3.53 27.59
N GLY A 432 5.89 3.65 26.32
CA GLY A 432 6.92 2.88 25.63
C GLY A 432 6.46 1.50 25.19
N GLN A 433 5.15 1.25 25.13
CA GLN A 433 4.55 0.05 24.54
C GLN A 433 4.41 0.21 23.04
N ILE A 434 4.46 -0.91 22.31
CA ILE A 434 4.24 -0.91 20.87
C ILE A 434 2.74 -0.80 20.62
N ALA A 435 2.32 0.27 19.94
CA ALA A 435 0.93 0.52 19.58
C ALA A 435 0.79 0.72 18.07
N VAL A 436 -0.39 0.40 17.56
CA VAL A 436 -0.78 0.71 16.17
C VAL A 436 -1.52 2.04 16.20
N GLU A 437 -1.22 2.95 15.29
CA GLU A 437 -2.02 4.15 15.07
C GLU A 437 -2.51 4.16 13.62
N ALA A 438 -3.78 4.53 13.40
CA ALA A 438 -4.40 4.49 12.10
C ALA A 438 -4.89 5.88 11.67
N TYR A 439 -4.61 6.22 10.41
CA TYR A 439 -4.84 7.54 9.85
C TYR A 439 -5.39 7.43 8.42
N GLN A 440 -6.09 8.48 8.00
CA GLN A 440 -6.32 8.81 6.61
C GLN A 440 -5.83 10.24 6.37
N VAL A 441 -5.58 10.57 5.12
CA VAL A 441 -5.34 11.96 4.70
C VAL A 441 -6.61 12.57 4.13
N SER A 442 -6.75 13.87 4.36
CA SER A 442 -7.91 14.65 3.90
C SER A 442 -8.00 14.77 2.37
N ASP A 443 -9.18 15.10 1.87
CA ASP A 443 -9.39 15.42 0.46
C ASP A 443 -8.56 16.63 0.03
N GLN A 444 -8.38 17.59 0.93
CA GLN A 444 -7.52 18.75 0.70
C GLN A 444 -6.08 18.31 0.44
N ALA A 445 -5.57 17.33 1.20
CA ALA A 445 -4.22 16.80 1.04
C ALA A 445 -4.03 16.09 -0.31
N THR A 446 -4.99 15.23 -0.68
CA THR A 446 -4.95 14.53 -1.98
C THR A 446 -5.04 15.50 -3.15
N SER A 447 -5.88 16.53 -3.04
CA SER A 447 -6.05 17.57 -4.05
C SER A 447 -4.82 18.48 -4.18
N MET A 448 -4.18 18.83 -3.06
CA MET A 448 -2.91 19.60 -3.07
C MET A 448 -1.77 18.82 -3.72
N LEU A 449 -1.68 17.51 -3.46
CA LEU A 449 -0.70 16.65 -4.11
C LEU A 449 -1.00 16.53 -5.62
N ASP A 450 -2.27 16.39 -6.01
CA ASP A 450 -2.66 16.34 -7.42
C ASP A 450 -2.33 17.63 -8.17
N ALA A 451 -2.58 18.77 -7.56
CA ALA A 451 -2.22 20.08 -8.11
C ALA A 451 -0.71 20.39 -7.99
N ASP A 452 0.10 19.45 -7.48
CA ASP A 452 1.54 19.58 -7.31
C ASP A 452 1.92 20.83 -6.48
N MET A 453 1.11 21.18 -5.48
CA MET A 453 1.22 22.44 -4.71
C MET A 453 2.16 22.32 -3.50
N VAL A 454 2.40 21.11 -3.01
CA VAL A 454 3.05 20.86 -1.71
C VAL A 454 4.20 19.87 -1.83
N GLU A 455 5.15 19.96 -0.92
CA GLU A 455 6.29 19.06 -0.80
C GLU A 455 6.65 18.82 0.66
N PRO A 456 7.32 17.69 0.97
CA PRO A 456 7.73 17.42 2.34
C PRO A 456 8.78 18.42 2.79
N SER A 457 8.74 18.78 4.06
CA SER A 457 9.72 19.65 4.71
C SER A 457 10.81 18.82 5.40
N VAL A 458 11.89 19.48 5.81
CA VAL A 458 12.93 18.89 6.67
C VAL A 458 12.37 18.60 8.06
N ASP A 459 11.49 19.47 8.56
CA ASP A 459 10.75 19.23 9.80
C ASP A 459 9.50 18.37 9.49
N PRO A 460 9.38 17.17 10.09
CA PRO A 460 8.29 16.24 9.80
C PRO A 460 6.90 16.80 10.15
N GLY A 461 6.79 17.73 11.11
CA GLY A 461 5.52 18.29 11.56
C GLY A 461 4.91 19.35 10.62
N ILE A 462 5.63 19.78 9.59
CA ILE A 462 5.21 20.85 8.68
C ILE A 462 5.34 20.44 7.22
N VAL A 463 4.48 21.00 6.37
CA VAL A 463 4.47 20.82 4.92
C VAL A 463 4.88 22.13 4.26
N ARG A 464 5.70 22.07 3.21
CA ARG A 464 6.12 23.25 2.44
C ARG A 464 5.21 23.43 1.22
N VAL A 465 4.76 24.66 0.99
CA VAL A 465 4.08 25.05 -0.25
C VAL A 465 5.16 25.36 -1.28
N LYS A 466 5.08 24.71 -2.45
CA LYS A 466 6.03 24.91 -3.54
C LYS A 466 5.96 26.35 -4.06
N GLU A 467 6.99 26.77 -4.79
CA GLU A 467 6.95 28.01 -5.55
C GLU A 467 6.16 27.82 -6.86
N GLU A 468 5.59 28.93 -7.35
CA GLU A 468 4.89 28.98 -8.64
C GLU A 468 5.87 28.69 -9.77
N GLY A 469 5.45 27.84 -10.71
CA GLY A 469 6.23 27.46 -11.90
C GLY A 469 5.47 27.76 -13.19
N PRO A 470 6.09 27.58 -14.36
CA PRO A 470 5.45 27.90 -15.65
C PRO A 470 4.25 26.99 -15.95
N THR A 471 4.21 25.78 -15.39
CA THR A 471 3.12 24.80 -15.54
C THR A 471 2.31 24.60 -14.27
N ARG A 472 2.73 25.21 -13.15
CA ARG A 472 2.17 25.00 -11.82
C ARG A 472 1.57 26.30 -11.27
N TYR A 473 0.25 26.32 -11.19
CA TYR A 473 -0.50 27.39 -10.55
C TYR A 473 -0.74 27.05 -9.07
N ILE A 474 -0.38 27.96 -8.17
CA ILE A 474 -0.60 27.78 -6.72
C ILE A 474 -1.50 28.92 -6.23
N PRO A 475 -2.78 28.67 -5.92
CA PRO A 475 -3.64 29.69 -5.35
C PRO A 475 -3.13 30.15 -3.98
N ASP A 476 -3.66 31.24 -3.46
CA ASP A 476 -3.38 31.63 -2.08
C ASP A 476 -3.90 30.57 -1.12
N VAL A 477 -2.99 30.04 -0.29
CA VAL A 477 -3.29 29.01 0.69
C VAL A 477 -3.29 29.64 2.08
N PHE A 478 -4.38 29.46 2.81
CA PHE A 478 -4.56 29.93 4.18
C PHE A 478 -4.94 28.76 5.08
N PHE A 479 -4.67 28.84 6.37
CA PHE A 479 -5.21 27.93 7.38
C PHE A 479 -5.87 28.71 8.51
N ARG A 480 -6.83 28.09 9.19
CA ARG A 480 -7.54 28.68 10.33
C ARG A 480 -7.20 27.94 11.60
N TYR A 481 -6.79 28.67 12.64
CA TYR A 481 -6.56 28.11 13.96
C TYR A 481 -7.30 28.92 15.03
N LYS A 482 -7.64 28.28 16.15
CA LYS A 482 -8.15 28.97 17.34
C LYS A 482 -6.98 29.41 18.19
N ASN A 483 -6.89 30.70 18.48
CA ASN A 483 -5.88 31.23 19.38
C ASN A 483 -6.24 30.94 20.85
N GLU A 484 -5.37 31.37 21.78
CA GLU A 484 -5.54 31.24 23.23
C GLU A 484 -6.86 31.84 23.76
N TYR A 485 -7.44 32.79 23.02
CA TYR A 485 -8.70 33.46 23.34
C TYR A 485 -9.92 32.78 22.69
N GLY A 486 -9.74 31.64 22.03
CA GLY A 486 -10.81 30.89 21.35
C GLY A 486 -11.30 31.54 20.05
N LEU A 487 -10.63 32.57 19.55
CA LEU A 487 -10.98 33.27 18.31
C LEU A 487 -10.32 32.57 17.11
N GLU A 488 -11.07 32.42 16.02
CA GLU A 488 -10.55 31.86 14.77
C GLU A 488 -9.74 32.91 14.01
N VAL A 489 -8.44 32.68 13.87
CA VAL A 489 -7.52 33.51 13.10
C VAL A 489 -7.18 32.83 11.78
N LYS A 490 -7.25 33.58 10.67
CA LYS A 490 -6.83 33.13 9.34
C LYS A 490 -5.40 33.57 9.08
N GLN A 491 -4.49 32.62 8.85
CA GLN A 491 -3.07 32.88 8.57
C GLN A 491 -2.68 32.34 7.19
N SER A 492 -1.69 32.98 6.55
CA SER A 492 -1.09 32.48 5.31
C SER A 492 -0.33 31.17 5.56
N ALA A 493 -0.54 30.18 4.70
CA ALA A 493 0.15 28.89 4.74
C ALA A 493 1.49 28.90 3.99
N LYS A 494 1.83 30.00 3.30
CA LYS A 494 3.13 30.20 2.65
C LYS A 494 4.15 30.73 3.69
N PRO A 495 5.37 30.17 3.79
CA PRO A 495 5.93 29.08 2.98
C PRO A 495 5.61 27.68 3.50
N CYS A 496 5.22 27.54 4.77
CA CYS A 496 4.91 26.25 5.38
C CYS A 496 3.70 26.32 6.32
N PHE A 497 3.07 25.18 6.55
CA PHE A 497 1.94 25.03 7.47
C PHE A 497 1.96 23.67 8.18
N PRO A 498 1.29 23.53 9.34
CA PRO A 498 1.28 22.28 10.10
C PRO A 498 0.59 21.13 9.36
N VAL A 499 1.17 19.93 9.43
CA VAL A 499 0.66 18.73 8.76
C VAL A 499 -0.69 18.25 9.34
N GLU A 500 -0.99 18.58 10.60
CA GLU A 500 -2.20 18.14 11.31
C GLU A 500 -3.52 18.53 10.62
N TYR A 501 -3.53 19.61 9.83
CA TYR A 501 -4.71 20.01 9.05
C TYR A 501 -5.06 19.01 7.94
N LEU A 502 -4.07 18.22 7.51
CA LEU A 502 -4.21 17.25 6.45
C LEU A 502 -4.58 15.86 6.97
N LEU A 503 -4.59 15.66 8.29
CA LEU A 503 -4.78 14.37 8.93
C LEU A 503 -6.21 14.15 9.41
N VAL A 504 -6.64 12.89 9.28
CA VAL A 504 -7.91 12.38 9.78
C VAL A 504 -7.63 11.12 10.58
N ASN A 505 -8.10 11.08 11.83
CA ASN A 505 -7.79 9.99 12.74
C ASN A 505 -8.79 8.84 12.57
N VAL A 506 -8.29 7.61 12.54
CA VAL A 506 -9.09 6.37 12.46
C VAL A 506 -8.90 5.59 13.75
N THR A 507 -9.97 4.99 14.29
CA THR A 507 -9.81 4.09 15.44
C THR A 507 -9.26 2.75 14.97
N HIS A 508 -8.67 1.97 15.87
CA HIS A 508 -8.17 0.64 15.53
C HIS A 508 -8.47 -0.34 16.66
N GLY A 509 -8.41 -1.63 16.37
CA GLY A 509 -8.63 -2.65 17.38
C GLY A 509 -8.56 -4.08 16.85
N PHE A 510 -8.83 -5.00 17.76
CA PHE A 510 -9.00 -6.42 17.47
C PHE A 510 -10.44 -6.83 17.77
N PRO A 511 -11.00 -7.79 17.03
CA PRO A 511 -12.34 -8.29 17.31
C PRO A 511 -12.35 -9.01 18.67
N LYS A 512 -13.47 -8.89 19.40
CA LYS A 512 -13.66 -9.59 20.69
C LYS A 512 -13.62 -11.11 20.53
N THR A 513 -14.06 -11.61 19.38
CA THR A 513 -14.01 -13.03 19.02
C THR A 513 -13.34 -13.12 17.66
N PRO A 514 -12.04 -13.48 17.60
CA PRO A 514 -11.30 -13.52 16.35
C PRO A 514 -11.82 -14.67 15.47
N ALA A 515 -12.18 -14.33 14.24
CA ALA A 515 -12.60 -15.27 13.21
C ALA A 515 -11.83 -14.95 11.92
N PRO A 516 -10.50 -15.14 11.90
CA PRO A 516 -9.68 -14.81 10.74
C PRO A 516 -10.04 -15.69 9.54
N ARG A 517 -9.91 -15.13 8.34
CA ARG A 517 -10.14 -15.85 7.08
C ARG A 517 -9.06 -16.88 6.77
N PHE A 518 -7.83 -16.62 7.19
CA PHE A 518 -6.71 -17.56 7.04
C PHE A 518 -6.47 -18.25 8.39
N VAL A 519 -6.66 -19.58 8.42
CA VAL A 519 -6.68 -20.38 9.65
C VAL A 519 -5.54 -21.40 9.73
N SER A 520 -4.53 -21.30 8.86
CA SER A 520 -3.41 -22.25 8.87
C SER A 520 -2.76 -22.33 10.26
N PRO A 521 -2.64 -23.53 10.86
CA PRO A 521 -2.08 -23.69 12.20
C PRO A 521 -0.58 -23.41 12.26
N LYS A 522 0.11 -23.56 11.11
CA LYS A 522 1.54 -23.25 10.94
C LYS A 522 1.65 -22.32 9.75
N PRO A 523 1.71 -20.99 9.97
CA PRO A 523 1.82 -20.03 8.90
C PRO A 523 3.03 -20.31 8.01
N PHE A 524 2.85 -20.15 6.70
CA PHE A 524 3.96 -20.24 5.77
C PHE A 524 4.86 -19.01 5.91
N VAL A 525 6.12 -19.14 5.52
CA VAL A 525 7.09 -18.05 5.64
C VAL A 525 6.70 -16.87 4.75
N THR A 526 6.78 -15.65 5.29
CA THR A 526 6.38 -14.41 4.60
C THR A 526 7.31 -14.10 3.42
N GLU A 527 6.75 -13.55 2.35
CA GLU A 527 7.51 -13.18 1.15
C GLU A 527 8.52 -12.04 1.39
N ASN A 528 9.48 -11.91 0.47
CA ASN A 528 10.44 -10.80 0.43
C ASN A 528 11.29 -10.62 1.71
N ARG A 529 11.55 -11.71 2.43
CA ARG A 529 12.42 -11.77 3.62
C ARG A 529 13.68 -12.61 3.38
N ALA A 530 14.30 -12.42 2.22
CA ALA A 530 15.45 -13.20 1.78
C ALA A 530 16.59 -13.19 2.83
N GLY A 531 17.14 -14.36 3.12
CA GLY A 531 18.20 -14.57 4.10
C GLY A 531 17.74 -14.76 5.55
N LEU A 532 16.49 -14.42 5.87
CA LEU A 532 15.87 -14.73 7.18
C LEU A 532 14.86 -15.87 7.00
N GLU A 533 13.93 -15.68 6.06
CA GLU A 533 12.77 -16.55 5.83
C GLU A 533 12.61 -16.79 4.31
N ASP A 534 13.43 -17.68 3.76
CA ASP A 534 13.38 -17.97 2.32
C ASP A 534 12.17 -18.85 1.95
N GLN A 535 11.38 -18.41 0.97
CA GLN A 535 10.33 -19.21 0.36
C GLN A 535 10.93 -20.16 -0.67
N THR A 536 10.79 -21.48 -0.45
CA THR A 536 11.30 -22.50 -1.38
C THR A 536 10.26 -23.58 -1.64
N LEU A 537 10.34 -24.19 -2.83
CA LEU A 537 9.46 -25.30 -3.20
C LEU A 537 9.63 -26.48 -2.23
N ALA A 538 10.86 -26.76 -1.81
CA ALA A 538 11.17 -27.81 -0.83
C ALA A 538 10.45 -27.58 0.51
N ARG A 539 10.31 -26.32 0.98
CA ARG A 539 9.55 -26.01 2.20
C ARG A 539 8.05 -26.25 2.02
N ALA A 540 7.47 -25.81 0.90
CA ALA A 540 6.06 -26.03 0.61
C ALA A 540 5.74 -27.54 0.47
N CYS A 541 6.55 -28.26 -0.29
CA CYS A 541 6.45 -29.71 -0.46
C CYS A 541 6.67 -30.46 0.86
N GLY A 542 7.70 -30.10 1.62
CA GLY A 542 8.00 -30.72 2.92
C GLY A 542 6.89 -30.50 3.95
N ALA A 543 6.29 -29.31 3.97
CA ALA A 543 5.13 -29.03 4.82
C ALA A 543 3.93 -29.92 4.43
N LEU A 544 3.67 -30.07 3.12
CA LEU A 544 2.62 -30.97 2.65
C LEU A 544 2.92 -32.43 3.03
N VAL A 545 4.11 -32.95 2.75
CA VAL A 545 4.48 -34.34 3.08
C VAL A 545 4.39 -34.60 4.58
N ALA A 546 4.83 -33.67 5.42
CA ALA A 546 4.72 -33.80 6.87
C ALA A 546 3.25 -33.86 7.34
N LEU A 547 2.35 -33.13 6.68
CA LEU A 547 0.91 -33.22 6.94
C LEU A 547 0.33 -34.58 6.51
N LEU A 548 0.85 -35.16 5.42
CA LEU A 548 0.39 -36.44 4.89
C LEU A 548 0.98 -37.67 5.59
N GLY A 549 2.18 -37.53 6.18
CA GLY A 549 2.90 -38.63 6.82
C GLY A 549 2.57 -38.85 8.30
N GLY A 550 1.73 -38.02 8.92
CA GLY A 550 1.25 -38.23 10.29
C GLY A 550 0.20 -39.34 10.39
N ASP A 551 -0.01 -39.89 11.59
CA ASP A 551 -1.01 -40.96 11.87
C ASP A 551 -2.45 -40.58 11.47
N ASP A 552 -2.74 -39.28 11.29
CA ASP A 552 -4.03 -38.72 10.87
C ASP A 552 -4.03 -38.23 9.39
N GLY A 553 -3.05 -38.63 8.57
CA GLY A 553 -2.89 -38.23 7.17
C GLY A 553 -4.06 -38.65 6.27
N ALA A 554 -4.31 -37.87 5.21
CA ALA A 554 -5.40 -38.18 4.27
C ALA A 554 -5.11 -39.50 3.56
N SER A 555 -6.14 -40.29 3.29
CA SER A 555 -5.97 -41.49 2.46
C SER A 555 -5.34 -41.08 1.13
N GLY A 556 -4.16 -41.62 0.80
CA GLY A 556 -3.42 -41.25 -0.42
C GLY A 556 -4.23 -41.45 -1.72
N GLU A 557 -5.28 -42.27 -1.66
CA GLU A 557 -6.25 -42.48 -2.74
C GLU A 557 -7.18 -41.26 -2.92
N LEU A 558 -7.66 -40.64 -1.84
CA LEU A 558 -8.51 -39.43 -1.90
C LEU A 558 -7.77 -38.23 -2.48
N LEU A 559 -6.49 -38.07 -2.13
CA LEU A 559 -5.63 -37.00 -2.66
C LEU A 559 -5.25 -37.20 -4.13
N ARG A 560 -5.33 -38.45 -4.62
CA ARG A 560 -5.12 -38.82 -6.03
C ARG A 560 -6.39 -38.72 -6.87
N GLY A 561 -7.45 -38.09 -6.35
CA GLY A 561 -8.68 -37.80 -7.09
C GLY A 561 -9.72 -38.93 -7.07
N ALA A 562 -9.72 -39.81 -6.06
CA ALA A 562 -10.72 -40.88 -5.98
C ALA A 562 -12.18 -40.38 -5.94
N VAL A 563 -12.42 -39.18 -5.41
CA VAL A 563 -13.72 -38.50 -5.45
C VAL A 563 -13.72 -37.51 -6.60
N GLY A 564 -14.59 -37.71 -7.59
CA GLY A 564 -14.66 -36.85 -8.78
C GLY A 564 -15.26 -35.46 -8.50
N PRO A 565 -15.07 -34.46 -9.38
CA PRO A 565 -15.62 -33.11 -9.21
C PRO A 565 -17.16 -33.05 -9.32
N ALA A 566 -17.78 -34.06 -9.94
CA ALA A 566 -19.23 -34.24 -10.05
C ALA A 566 -19.77 -35.34 -9.10
N ALA A 567 -19.01 -35.64 -8.03
CA ALA A 567 -19.37 -36.62 -7.02
C ALA A 567 -20.74 -36.35 -6.39
N GLY A 568 -21.43 -37.44 -6.05
CA GLY A 568 -22.70 -37.40 -5.33
C GLY A 568 -22.53 -36.90 -3.89
N ASP A 569 -23.63 -36.55 -3.24
CA ASP A 569 -23.60 -36.03 -1.87
C ASP A 569 -22.93 -36.99 -0.88
N GLU A 570 -23.11 -38.30 -1.02
CA GLU A 570 -22.48 -39.32 -0.14
C GLU A 570 -20.95 -39.32 -0.25
N GLU A 571 -20.41 -39.26 -1.47
CA GLU A 571 -18.96 -39.22 -1.72
C GLU A 571 -18.32 -37.91 -1.21
N LEU A 572 -19.04 -36.79 -1.35
CA LEU A 572 -18.61 -35.50 -0.82
C LEU A 572 -18.63 -35.48 0.72
N ASP A 573 -19.60 -36.15 1.35
CA ASP A 573 -19.67 -36.27 2.80
C ASP A 573 -18.50 -37.13 3.34
N VAL A 574 -18.07 -38.16 2.60
CA VAL A 574 -16.84 -38.93 2.92
C VAL A 574 -15.60 -38.03 2.85
N LEU A 575 -15.46 -37.23 1.79
CA LEU A 575 -14.31 -36.33 1.64
C LEU A 575 -14.30 -35.21 2.70
N ALA A 576 -15.48 -34.65 3.04
CA ALA A 576 -15.61 -33.67 4.11
C ALA A 576 -15.27 -34.27 5.49
N GLY A 577 -15.62 -35.54 5.69
CA GLY A 577 -15.35 -36.32 6.91
C GLY A 577 -13.88 -36.70 7.06
N ASP A 578 -13.10 -36.77 5.99
CA ASP A 578 -11.68 -37.12 6.04
C ASP A 578 -10.85 -36.06 6.77
N LYS A 579 -10.03 -36.51 7.73
CA LYS A 579 -9.20 -35.60 8.55
C LYS A 579 -8.08 -34.96 7.73
N GLY A 580 -7.47 -35.71 6.83
CA GLY A 580 -6.34 -35.21 6.05
C GLY A 580 -6.76 -34.27 4.93
N ALA A 581 -7.90 -34.49 4.28
CA ALA A 581 -8.50 -33.53 3.35
C ALA A 581 -8.78 -32.19 4.04
N ARG A 582 -9.28 -32.23 5.28
CA ARG A 582 -9.43 -31.05 6.14
C ARG A 582 -8.09 -30.41 6.52
N ALA A 583 -7.06 -31.21 6.81
CA ALA A 583 -5.73 -30.70 7.10
C ALA A 583 -5.11 -29.98 5.88
N VAL A 584 -5.30 -30.52 4.67
CA VAL A 584 -4.86 -29.86 3.42
C VAL A 584 -5.62 -28.56 3.21
N ALA A 585 -6.93 -28.52 3.45
CA ALA A 585 -7.71 -27.28 3.37
C ALA A 585 -7.23 -26.21 4.36
N GLN A 586 -6.88 -26.60 5.60
CA GLN A 586 -6.31 -25.69 6.60
C GLN A 586 -4.92 -25.20 6.20
N TRP A 587 -4.08 -26.07 5.65
CA TRP A 587 -2.76 -25.70 5.14
C TRP A 587 -2.83 -24.71 3.98
N LEU A 588 -3.76 -24.90 3.04
CA LEU A 588 -4.02 -23.95 1.95
C LEU A 588 -4.63 -22.62 2.44
N SER A 589 -5.15 -22.57 3.67
CA SER A 589 -5.70 -21.36 4.30
C SER A 589 -4.59 -20.46 4.85
N ASP A 590 -3.62 -20.13 4.00
CA ASP A 590 -2.50 -19.25 4.29
C ASP A 590 -2.22 -18.33 3.08
N TRP A 591 -2.20 -17.01 3.33
CA TRP A 591 -1.99 -16.02 2.28
C TRP A 591 -0.60 -16.12 1.62
N HIS A 592 0.45 -16.27 2.43
CA HIS A 592 1.84 -16.29 1.95
C HIS A 592 2.12 -17.56 1.13
N LEU A 593 1.52 -18.69 1.52
CA LEU A 593 1.56 -19.92 0.74
C LEU A 593 0.89 -19.74 -0.63
N LEU A 594 -0.36 -19.22 -0.66
CA LEU A 594 -1.07 -19.00 -1.92
C LEU A 594 -0.31 -18.04 -2.85
N ARG A 595 0.29 -16.98 -2.28
CA ARG A 595 1.14 -16.06 -3.02
C ARG A 595 2.35 -16.78 -3.62
N PHE A 596 3.02 -17.63 -2.85
CA PHE A 596 4.16 -18.42 -3.30
C PHE A 596 3.77 -19.42 -4.41
N LEU A 597 2.65 -20.13 -4.25
CA LEU A 597 2.14 -21.08 -5.25
C LEU A 597 1.75 -20.40 -6.57
N THR A 598 1.43 -19.11 -6.53
CA THR A 598 1.18 -18.32 -7.75
C THR A 598 2.47 -18.07 -8.53
N ASP A 599 3.62 -17.94 -7.85
CA ASP A 599 4.92 -17.69 -8.49
C ASP A 599 5.70 -18.96 -8.84
N CYS A 600 5.36 -20.11 -8.25
CA CYS A 600 6.09 -21.35 -8.52
C CYS A 600 5.89 -21.88 -9.96
N GLY A 601 4.88 -21.38 -10.67
CA GLY A 601 4.62 -21.70 -12.08
C GLY A 601 4.09 -23.12 -12.32
N MET A 602 3.72 -23.86 -11.27
CA MET A 602 3.20 -25.22 -11.37
C MET A 602 1.68 -25.29 -11.57
N PHE A 603 0.96 -24.23 -11.19
CA PHE A 603 -0.50 -24.18 -11.17
C PHE A 603 -1.04 -23.19 -12.20
N ASP A 604 -2.17 -23.52 -12.79
CA ASP A 604 -2.88 -22.61 -13.67
C ASP A 604 -3.80 -21.66 -12.87
N GLU A 605 -4.38 -20.67 -13.55
CA GLU A 605 -5.27 -19.70 -12.91
C GLU A 605 -6.54 -20.36 -12.33
N SER A 606 -6.99 -21.49 -12.89
CA SER A 606 -8.18 -22.19 -12.43
C SER A 606 -7.93 -22.95 -11.11
N ASP A 607 -6.77 -23.57 -10.98
CA ASP A 607 -6.29 -24.21 -9.76
C ASP A 607 -6.11 -23.18 -8.65
N LEU A 608 -5.45 -22.06 -8.94
CA LEU A 608 -5.21 -20.99 -7.97
C LEU A 608 -6.52 -20.38 -7.46
N ARG A 609 -7.52 -20.17 -8.33
CA ARG A 609 -8.87 -19.73 -7.89
C ARG A 609 -9.55 -20.79 -7.04
N THR A 610 -9.36 -22.07 -7.34
CA THR A 610 -9.92 -23.18 -6.54
C THR A 610 -9.25 -23.25 -5.16
N MET A 611 -7.93 -23.09 -5.08
CA MET A 611 -7.18 -23.00 -3.83
C MET A 611 -7.60 -21.79 -3.00
N ALA A 612 -7.75 -20.61 -3.61
CA ALA A 612 -8.26 -19.41 -2.96
C ALA A 612 -9.67 -19.64 -2.39
N ARG A 613 -10.54 -20.33 -3.14
CA ARG A 613 -11.88 -20.71 -2.65
C ARG A 613 -11.81 -21.69 -1.48
N ILE A 614 -10.93 -22.69 -1.52
CA ILE A 614 -10.71 -23.62 -0.40
C ILE A 614 -10.23 -22.87 0.85
N ALA A 615 -9.24 -21.98 0.69
CA ALA A 615 -8.65 -21.19 1.76
C ALA A 615 -9.69 -20.34 2.49
N THR A 616 -10.65 -19.77 1.76
CA THR A 616 -11.70 -18.91 2.31
C THR A 616 -12.89 -19.68 2.90
N LEU A 617 -13.25 -20.83 2.33
CA LEU A 617 -14.30 -21.69 2.88
C LEU A 617 -13.86 -22.41 4.17
N GLY A 618 -12.57 -22.72 4.30
CA GLY A 618 -12.00 -23.41 5.46
C GLY A 618 -12.16 -22.65 6.78
N SER A 619 -12.09 -21.31 6.76
CA SER A 619 -12.32 -20.46 7.94
C SER A 619 -13.75 -20.58 8.49
N VAL A 620 -14.75 -20.66 7.61
CA VAL A 620 -16.16 -20.78 7.99
C VAL A 620 -16.46 -22.16 8.59
N ALA A 621 -15.77 -23.19 8.10
CA ALA A 621 -15.95 -24.58 8.51
C ALA A 621 -15.39 -24.92 9.91
N SER A 622 -14.55 -24.05 10.50
CA SER A 622 -14.02 -24.20 11.85
C SER A 622 -14.95 -23.66 12.95
N SER A 623 -16.05 -22.99 12.58
CA SER A 623 -17.06 -22.54 13.55
C SER A 623 -17.96 -23.70 13.98
N THR A 624 -18.34 -23.77 15.25
CA THR A 624 -19.12 -24.88 15.86
C THR A 624 -20.52 -25.09 15.28
N SER A 625 -20.92 -24.35 14.24
CA SER A 625 -22.19 -24.48 13.52
C SER A 625 -22.01 -24.51 12.00
N THR A 626 -21.00 -25.21 11.48
CA THR A 626 -20.81 -25.34 10.02
C THR A 626 -22.04 -25.97 9.39
N SER A 627 -22.71 -25.22 8.51
CA SER A 627 -23.83 -25.75 7.74
C SER A 627 -23.35 -26.89 6.85
N ILE A 628 -24.09 -28.01 6.82
CA ILE A 628 -23.81 -29.17 5.95
C ILE A 628 -23.55 -28.74 4.50
N THR A 629 -24.25 -27.69 4.04
CA THR A 629 -24.07 -27.12 2.70
C THR A 629 -22.67 -26.56 2.46
N GLN A 630 -22.07 -25.90 3.46
CA GLN A 630 -20.72 -25.32 3.36
C GLN A 630 -19.63 -26.39 3.41
N SER A 631 -19.80 -27.41 4.27
CA SER A 631 -18.89 -28.56 4.30
C SER A 631 -18.84 -29.28 2.95
N ARG A 632 -20.00 -29.44 2.30
CA ARG A 632 -20.10 -30.03 0.96
C ARG A 632 -19.52 -29.13 -0.12
N GLU A 633 -19.65 -27.82 0.01
CA GLU A 633 -19.03 -26.87 -0.92
C GLU A 633 -17.51 -26.92 -0.85
N LEU A 634 -16.94 -26.98 0.36
CA LEU A 634 -15.51 -27.18 0.58
C LEU A 634 -15.04 -28.51 0.00
N ALA A 635 -15.75 -29.61 0.26
CA ALA A 635 -15.42 -30.92 -0.30
C ALA A 635 -15.46 -30.92 -1.82
N ARG A 636 -16.43 -30.24 -2.45
CA ARG A 636 -16.49 -30.12 -3.91
C ARG A 636 -15.29 -29.35 -4.47
N ALA A 637 -14.87 -28.28 -3.80
CA ALA A 637 -13.67 -27.53 -4.21
C ALA A 637 -12.39 -28.36 -4.04
N LEU A 638 -12.28 -29.13 -2.95
CA LEU A 638 -11.16 -30.07 -2.74
C LEU A 638 -11.15 -31.18 -3.80
N ALA A 639 -12.30 -31.76 -4.13
CA ALA A 639 -12.40 -32.77 -5.19
C ALA A 639 -11.96 -32.20 -6.55
N GLN A 640 -12.34 -30.96 -6.87
CA GLN A 640 -11.87 -30.26 -8.08
C GLN A 640 -10.35 -30.10 -8.08
N LEU A 641 -9.77 -29.63 -6.98
CA LEU A 641 -8.32 -29.48 -6.86
C LEU A 641 -7.59 -30.83 -6.95
N PHE A 642 -8.05 -31.85 -6.23
CA PHE A 642 -7.40 -33.17 -6.22
C PHE A 642 -7.47 -33.87 -7.56
N ASN A 643 -8.46 -33.58 -8.41
CA ASN A 643 -8.50 -34.13 -9.76
C ASN A 643 -7.68 -33.31 -10.79
N SER A 644 -7.13 -32.15 -10.40
CA SER A 644 -6.31 -31.35 -11.31
C SER A 644 -4.99 -32.04 -11.64
N PRO A 645 -4.57 -32.07 -12.92
CA PRO A 645 -3.27 -32.64 -13.32
C PRO A 645 -2.08 -31.89 -12.71
N ASN A 646 -2.21 -30.58 -12.48
CA ASN A 646 -1.18 -29.76 -11.87
C ASN A 646 -1.00 -30.11 -10.39
N TRP A 647 -2.11 -30.37 -9.68
CA TRP A 647 -2.08 -30.86 -8.30
C TRP A 647 -1.44 -32.25 -8.21
N GLN A 648 -1.79 -33.18 -9.11
CA GLN A 648 -1.15 -34.50 -9.15
C GLN A 648 0.36 -34.39 -9.40
N THR A 649 0.77 -33.50 -10.30
CA THR A 649 2.19 -33.23 -10.57
C THR A 649 2.89 -32.67 -9.32
N PHE A 650 2.24 -31.73 -8.61
CA PHE A 650 2.76 -31.19 -7.36
C PHE A 650 2.90 -32.25 -6.26
N LEU A 651 1.95 -33.19 -6.15
CA LEU A 651 2.07 -34.31 -5.22
C LEU A 651 3.24 -35.24 -5.53
N VAL A 652 3.50 -35.53 -6.81
CA VAL A 652 4.66 -36.34 -7.23
C VAL A 652 5.96 -35.61 -6.87
N VAL A 653 6.07 -34.32 -7.21
CA VAL A 653 7.24 -33.51 -6.84
C VAL A 653 7.41 -33.45 -5.32
N ALA A 654 6.32 -33.33 -4.57
CA ALA A 654 6.39 -33.31 -3.12
C ALA A 654 6.90 -34.64 -2.55
N GLN A 655 6.48 -35.78 -3.10
CA GLN A 655 6.97 -37.10 -2.71
C GLN A 655 8.46 -37.29 -3.05
N GLU A 656 8.93 -36.78 -4.18
CA GLU A 656 10.35 -36.85 -4.54
C GLU A 656 11.24 -35.97 -3.67
N GLN A 657 10.72 -34.81 -3.23
CA GLN A 657 11.41 -33.89 -2.32
C GLN A 657 11.31 -34.32 -0.84
N ALA A 658 10.57 -35.38 -0.53
CA ALA A 658 10.48 -35.91 0.82
C ALA A 658 11.84 -36.48 1.27
N PRO A 659 12.22 -36.32 2.55
CA PRO A 659 13.38 -37.02 3.09
C PRO A 659 13.18 -38.54 2.88
N GLN A 660 14.17 -39.21 2.29
CA GLN A 660 14.16 -40.67 2.19
C GLN A 660 13.94 -41.25 3.60
N PRO A 661 13.00 -42.20 3.79
CA PRO A 661 12.84 -42.83 5.09
C PRO A 661 14.19 -43.43 5.53
N PRO A 662 14.52 -43.42 6.84
CA PRO A 662 15.74 -44.05 7.30
C PRO A 662 15.78 -45.49 6.77
N ALA A 663 16.96 -45.90 6.29
CA ALA A 663 17.15 -47.24 5.76
C ALA A 663 16.58 -48.25 6.76
N ARG A 664 15.69 -49.13 6.28
CA ARG A 664 15.12 -50.20 7.10
C ARG A 664 16.27 -51.03 7.64
N ASP A 665 16.60 -50.87 8.91
CA ASP A 665 17.49 -51.79 9.60
C ASP A 665 16.79 -53.15 9.65
N TYR A 666 17.17 -54.03 8.73
CA TYR A 666 16.80 -55.43 8.81
C TYR A 666 17.50 -56.02 10.04
N PRO A 667 16.75 -56.52 11.05
CA PRO A 667 17.37 -57.22 12.15
C PRO A 667 17.88 -58.56 11.61
N GLY A 668 19.17 -58.64 11.28
CA GLY A 668 19.80 -59.87 10.82
C GLY A 668 21.11 -59.75 10.04
N ALA A 669 21.49 -58.57 9.54
CA ALA A 669 22.71 -58.44 8.74
C ALA A 669 23.93 -58.02 9.59
N ALA A 670 24.29 -58.83 10.58
CA ALA A 670 25.60 -58.74 11.21
C ALA A 670 26.60 -59.59 10.40
N GLY A 671 27.41 -58.93 9.58
CA GLY A 671 28.69 -59.48 9.11
C GLY A 671 28.81 -59.77 7.62
N SER A 672 29.06 -58.73 6.81
CA SER A 672 29.94 -58.87 5.65
C SER A 672 30.48 -57.49 5.26
N GLN A 673 31.80 -57.44 5.11
CA GLN A 673 32.61 -56.25 4.89
C GLN A 673 32.21 -55.47 3.63
N GLN A 674 32.41 -54.16 3.71
CA GLN A 674 32.32 -53.19 2.63
C GLN A 674 33.13 -53.62 1.40
N GLN A 675 32.47 -53.75 0.25
CA GLN A 675 33.07 -53.55 -1.06
C GLN A 675 32.14 -52.68 -1.92
N GLN A 676 32.67 -51.55 -2.37
CA GLN A 676 32.05 -50.63 -3.33
C GLN A 676 31.73 -51.37 -4.64
N PRO A 677 30.59 -51.09 -5.30
CA PRO A 677 30.32 -51.66 -6.61
C PRO A 677 31.05 -50.85 -7.69
N THR A 678 32.00 -51.51 -8.36
CA THR A 678 32.46 -51.13 -9.70
C THR A 678 31.40 -51.48 -10.72
N GLN A 679 31.10 -50.52 -11.59
CA GLN A 679 30.24 -50.67 -12.76
C GLN A 679 30.76 -51.79 -13.69
N THR A 680 29.88 -52.70 -14.12
CA THR A 680 30.03 -53.39 -15.41
C THR A 680 28.66 -53.56 -16.06
N LEU A 681 28.58 -52.98 -17.27
CA LEU A 681 27.56 -53.22 -18.28
C LEU A 681 27.64 -54.65 -18.84
N ASP A 682 26.55 -55.03 -19.51
CA ASP A 682 26.35 -56.12 -20.46
C ASP A 682 25.82 -57.45 -19.91
N GLY A 683 24.58 -57.72 -20.30
CA GLY A 683 23.77 -58.85 -19.87
C GLY A 683 24.02 -60.13 -20.65
N PHE A 684 23.49 -61.22 -20.10
CA PHE A 684 23.02 -62.39 -20.83
C PHE A 684 22.12 -63.22 -19.91
N ASP A 685 20.93 -63.55 -20.40
CA ASP A 685 19.88 -64.35 -19.76
C ASP A 685 20.09 -65.85 -20.04
N ILE A 686 20.01 -66.72 -19.03
CA ILE A 686 19.68 -68.17 -19.17
C ILE A 686 19.04 -68.71 -17.87
N PRO A 687 17.78 -69.22 -17.89
CA PRO A 687 17.23 -70.20 -16.94
C PRO A 687 17.01 -71.58 -17.63
N PRO A 688 16.53 -72.69 -16.99
CA PRO A 688 16.24 -73.02 -15.59
C PRO A 688 16.74 -74.43 -15.13
N ASP A 689 16.30 -74.85 -13.93
CA ASP A 689 16.11 -76.22 -13.38
C ASP A 689 17.30 -77.01 -12.78
N VAL A 690 17.23 -77.31 -11.47
CA VAL A 690 17.39 -78.67 -10.87
C VAL A 690 16.74 -78.72 -9.47
N ASP A 691 15.90 -79.76 -9.29
CA ASP A 691 15.10 -80.18 -8.13
C ASP A 691 15.87 -80.74 -6.89
N VAL A 692 15.08 -81.02 -5.82
CA VAL A 692 15.18 -82.12 -4.80
C VAL A 692 15.76 -81.72 -3.40
N PRO A 693 15.22 -82.18 -2.22
CA PRO A 693 13.85 -82.24 -1.65
C PRO A 693 13.82 -81.85 -0.12
N PRO A 694 12.71 -82.04 0.65
CA PRO A 694 12.66 -81.76 2.09
C PRO A 694 12.80 -83.03 2.97
N SER A 695 13.38 -82.89 4.19
CA SER A 695 13.35 -83.93 5.23
C SER A 695 12.56 -83.50 6.46
N ALA A 696 11.69 -84.40 6.88
CA ALA A 696 10.77 -84.34 8.01
C ALA A 696 11.39 -84.77 9.36
N ALA A 697 10.52 -84.78 10.37
CA ALA A 697 10.63 -85.32 11.74
C ALA A 697 11.09 -84.28 12.80
N ASP A 698 10.47 -84.16 13.97
CA ASP A 698 9.61 -85.10 14.68
C ASP A 698 8.78 -84.42 15.80
N ALA A 699 7.73 -85.14 16.21
CA ALA A 699 6.95 -85.19 17.46
C ALA A 699 7.21 -84.16 18.61
N GLY A 700 6.24 -83.73 19.42
CA GLY A 700 4.93 -84.27 19.78
C GLY A 700 4.64 -84.03 21.28
N GLY A 701 3.36 -84.08 21.68
CA GLY A 701 2.88 -84.17 23.09
C GLY A 701 2.65 -82.81 23.77
N ASP A 702 1.44 -82.29 23.99
CA ASP A 702 0.23 -82.78 24.69
C ASP A 702 0.22 -82.55 26.23
N ALA A 703 -0.97 -82.15 26.69
CA ALA A 703 -1.54 -82.15 28.04
C ALA A 703 -1.22 -81.00 29.03
N GLY A 704 -2.30 -80.31 29.42
CA GLY A 704 -2.74 -80.42 30.82
C GLY A 704 -2.95 -79.13 31.63
N ALA A 705 -4.19 -78.63 31.59
CA ALA A 705 -5.04 -78.20 32.72
C ALA A 705 -4.47 -77.46 33.96
N GLY A 706 -5.21 -76.41 34.38
CA GLY A 706 -5.55 -76.27 35.82
C GLY A 706 -5.36 -74.92 36.49
N ALA A 707 -6.41 -74.09 36.44
CA ALA A 707 -7.04 -73.35 37.55
C ALA A 707 -6.24 -72.65 38.68
N ALA A 708 -6.66 -71.39 38.89
CA ALA A 708 -7.04 -70.73 40.16
C ALA A 708 -6.00 -69.93 40.98
N ALA A 709 -6.27 -68.61 40.99
CA ALA A 709 -6.43 -67.71 42.14
C ALA A 709 -5.28 -67.45 43.14
N GLY A 710 -4.86 -66.19 43.19
CA GLY A 710 -5.19 -65.34 44.34
C GLY A 710 -4.10 -65.06 45.39
N ALA A 711 -3.64 -63.79 45.38
CA ALA A 711 -3.20 -62.96 46.51
C ALA A 711 -1.84 -63.22 47.19
N GLY A 712 -1.07 -62.13 47.31
CA GLY A 712 0.06 -62.01 48.23
C GLY A 712 1.12 -61.04 47.73
N GLY A 713 1.09 -59.79 48.21
CA GLY A 713 2.04 -58.75 47.84
C GLY A 713 3.34 -58.73 48.67
N ALA A 714 4.20 -57.81 48.22
CA ALA A 714 5.37 -57.19 48.86
C ALA A 714 6.73 -57.91 48.79
N GLY A 715 7.69 -57.25 48.12
CA GLY A 715 9.11 -57.24 48.53
C GLY A 715 10.17 -57.33 47.42
N GLY A 716 10.72 -56.17 47.02
CA GLY A 716 12.18 -56.00 46.86
C GLY A 716 12.84 -56.29 45.50
N GLY A 717 13.17 -55.21 44.78
CA GLY A 717 14.55 -54.87 44.39
C GLY A 717 15.23 -55.55 43.18
N GLY A 718 15.54 -54.72 42.17
CA GLY A 718 16.87 -54.71 41.51
C GLY A 718 16.97 -55.18 40.05
N GLY A 719 17.47 -54.31 39.17
CA GLY A 719 18.01 -54.62 37.84
C GLY A 719 17.55 -53.65 36.75
N ALA A 720 18.16 -52.47 36.63
CA ALA A 720 19.26 -52.18 35.69
C ALA A 720 18.76 -51.90 34.26
N ASP A 721 18.50 -50.61 33.96
CA ASP A 721 18.21 -50.13 32.60
C ASP A 721 19.35 -49.22 32.11
N ALA A 722 19.63 -49.34 30.82
CA ALA A 722 20.83 -48.90 30.13
C ALA A 722 20.90 -47.37 29.97
N GLY A 723 22.13 -46.84 30.06
CA GLY A 723 22.42 -45.40 30.10
C GLY A 723 22.14 -44.67 28.78
N GLY A 724 20.99 -43.99 28.71
CA GLY A 724 20.70 -42.92 27.76
C GLY A 724 20.87 -41.52 28.38
N VAL A 725 21.17 -40.53 27.54
CA VAL A 725 21.24 -39.09 27.90
C VAL A 725 19.84 -38.63 28.36
N LYS A 726 19.76 -37.92 29.49
CA LYS A 726 18.49 -37.43 30.06
C LYS A 726 18.32 -35.94 29.78
N VAL A 727 17.37 -35.58 28.93
CA VAL A 727 17.05 -34.17 28.65
C VAL A 727 16.18 -33.58 29.75
N CYS A 728 16.59 -32.46 30.34
CA CYS A 728 15.80 -31.79 31.36
C CYS A 728 14.52 -31.18 30.75
N PRO A 729 13.32 -31.48 31.27
CA PRO A 729 12.08 -30.92 30.73
C PRO A 729 11.91 -29.42 31.02
N HIS A 730 12.71 -28.86 31.93
CA HIS A 730 12.59 -27.46 32.35
C HIS A 730 13.54 -26.52 31.60
N CYS A 731 14.80 -26.90 31.45
CA CYS A 731 15.81 -26.07 30.78
C CYS A 731 16.39 -26.69 29.51
N THR A 732 15.87 -27.84 29.06
CA THR A 732 16.28 -28.58 27.84
C THR A 732 17.73 -29.05 27.81
N PHE A 733 18.48 -28.91 28.92
CA PHE A 733 19.86 -29.35 29.01
C PHE A 733 19.98 -30.88 28.99
N GLU A 734 20.94 -31.40 28.24
CA GLU A 734 21.26 -32.82 28.12
C GLU A 734 22.17 -33.27 29.26
N ASN A 735 21.60 -34.02 30.21
CA ASN A 735 22.34 -34.51 31.37
C ASN A 735 22.98 -35.86 31.03
N GLY A 736 24.24 -36.02 31.43
CA GLY A 736 25.03 -37.21 31.14
C GLY A 736 24.43 -38.50 31.76
N PRO A 737 24.86 -39.68 31.32
CA PRO A 737 24.31 -40.97 31.76
C PRO A 737 24.51 -41.29 33.25
N GLY A 738 25.28 -40.48 33.98
CA GLY A 738 25.45 -40.54 35.44
C GLY A 738 24.80 -39.40 36.23
N ALA A 739 24.06 -38.50 35.56
CA ALA A 739 23.38 -37.40 36.22
C ALA A 739 22.31 -37.94 37.18
N GLY A 740 22.22 -37.31 38.35
CA GLY A 740 21.32 -37.69 39.44
C GLY A 740 19.84 -37.52 39.08
N GLN A 741 18.98 -37.43 40.09
CA GLN A 741 17.56 -37.17 39.84
C GLN A 741 17.28 -35.73 39.42
N ASP A 742 18.22 -34.80 39.63
CA ASP A 742 18.08 -33.39 39.31
C ASP A 742 19.02 -32.96 38.17
N CYS A 743 18.61 -31.95 37.43
CA CYS A 743 19.37 -31.37 36.34
C CYS A 743 20.62 -30.66 36.86
N GLU A 744 21.77 -30.93 36.23
CA GLU A 744 23.06 -30.34 36.60
C GLU A 744 23.12 -28.81 36.43
N VAL A 745 22.24 -28.25 35.58
CA VAL A 745 22.23 -26.81 35.26
C VAL A 745 21.19 -26.04 36.08
N CYS A 746 19.95 -26.54 36.15
CA CYS A 746 18.87 -25.81 36.82
C CYS A 746 18.51 -26.35 38.20
N GLY A 747 19.04 -27.51 38.61
CA GLY A 747 18.76 -28.14 39.90
C GLY A 747 17.33 -28.66 40.07
N LEU A 748 16.57 -28.75 38.98
CA LEU A 748 15.19 -29.26 38.98
C LEU A 748 15.15 -30.75 38.58
N PRO A 749 14.19 -31.53 39.11
CA PRO A 749 14.11 -32.96 38.85
C PRO A 749 13.96 -33.29 37.36
N LEU A 750 14.68 -34.33 36.91
CA LEU A 750 14.68 -34.88 35.55
C LEU A 750 13.57 -35.90 35.32
N ALA A 751 12.90 -36.36 36.38
CA ALA A 751 11.67 -37.14 36.30
C ALA A 751 10.47 -36.22 36.50
N GLY A 752 9.66 -36.05 35.46
CA GLY A 752 8.39 -35.34 35.51
C GLY A 752 7.28 -36.18 36.15
#